data_AF-A0A944G2D3-F1
#
_entry.id   AF-A0A944G2D3-F1
#
_cell.length_a   1.000
_cell.length_b   1.000
_cell.length_c   1.000
_cell.angle_alpha   90.00
_cell.angle_beta   90.00
_cell.angle_gamma   90.00
#
_symmetry.space_group_name_H-M   'P 1'
#
loop_
_entity.id
_entity.type
_entity.pdbx_description
1 polymer ?
#
loop_
_entity_poly.entity_id
_entity_poly.type
_entity_poly.pdbx_seq_one_letter_code
_entity_poly.pdbx_strand_id
1 'polypeptide(L)'
;MKKLLSLIATAVLFAVGLSAQPTVVTVGDETSTDIEYGPVNSYYENSFSEVVYLSSELQPGIITSISYHYVAGDPLLDPAPTIYMAEVSRTSFANSSDWETATMTQVYAGGSVTYNSGWVTINLTTPFVYNGTGNLVVAYNSQRGNWYNYRYFTQTSTSDYRMLMYGHDDNPVSGYACTEYGTRYNRIPNTRFTMLPLGTQICYAPFQVSASNIEAHQATISWTTTDASATTFALDYRLQASEQWTNASSNITDTFYTLTDLNSLTNYEYKVYTVCSESNSREIEGRFMTSYDQSDLRLIPFYQNFDQEGAASDFTFLQGTSNAWYVGTAENNTRDENDNLTQGGSLYISSDNGTTAGCDYSSQTNAYAYFYVNLQANTSYGLQFDWKAKGDSWSDYLSVYLLRADVELSSADLPYEGNLTGSLKDEDTWQSEGIVIDDTVSGVYKLVFAWHNDSYGGLDPAAVIDNVHLFELTCAPASSIDVEWTDEQTHASCVVSIESDNENVTYALEYKMQEQDAWIEVVGASPISINNLSYGTPYLFRATPICNGTDYSITSDEVLSYSVCGVASAPYSESFEGGFVNTNDGVSNRNTPVCWFNINGGASSYYFSESSMDAHSGNICASYSGIYSSSSTENFSDWLISPVFDLTGNEQLSYQIRANWYQSNYPNPVIDVYACNVADEDITSAMDTSRFVLVRSINHN
;
A
#
# COMPACT_ATOMS: atom_id res chain seq x y z
N MET A 1 -41.44 17.65 -74.99
CA MET A 1 -42.10 16.33 -75.00
C MET A 1 -42.28 15.86 -73.56
N LYS A 2 -43.54 15.67 -73.13
CA LYS A 2 -44.04 14.66 -72.15
C LYS A 2 -43.22 14.49 -70.85
N LYS A 3 -43.75 14.85 -69.67
CA LYS A 3 -44.64 14.03 -68.79
C LYS A 3 -44.48 14.62 -67.37
N LEU A 4 -45.34 14.52 -66.37
CA LEU A 4 -46.72 14.10 -66.14
C LEU A 4 -46.97 14.51 -64.66
N LEU A 5 -47.95 15.37 -64.37
CA LEU A 5 -48.44 15.60 -63.00
C LEU A 5 -49.67 14.71 -62.77
N SER A 6 -49.69 13.91 -61.71
CA SER A 6 -50.94 13.47 -61.07
C SER A 6 -50.68 12.91 -59.67
N LEU A 7 -51.51 13.38 -58.73
CA LEU A 7 -51.63 13.03 -57.31
C LEU A 7 -51.91 11.54 -57.05
N ILE A 8 -51.37 11.01 -55.94
CA ILE A 8 -52.15 10.18 -55.00
C ILE A 8 -51.76 10.60 -53.56
N ALA A 9 -52.73 11.15 -52.83
CA ALA A 9 -52.67 11.33 -51.39
C ALA A 9 -52.95 9.98 -50.72
N THR A 10 -52.04 9.53 -49.86
CA THR A 10 -52.31 8.44 -48.91
C THR A 10 -51.94 8.94 -47.52
N ALA A 11 -52.96 9.05 -46.67
CA ALA A 11 -52.82 9.43 -45.28
C ALA A 11 -51.96 8.37 -44.56
N VAL A 12 -50.76 8.76 -44.14
CA VAL A 12 -50.01 8.03 -43.11
C VAL A 12 -50.68 8.39 -41.80
N LEU A 13 -51.47 7.45 -41.29
CA LEU A 13 -51.94 7.46 -39.91
C LEU A 13 -50.69 7.23 -39.03
N PHE A 14 -49.99 8.31 -38.67
CA PHE A 14 -49.02 8.27 -37.59
C PHE A 14 -49.82 8.07 -36.31
N ALA A 15 -49.95 6.82 -35.87
CA ALA A 15 -50.21 6.53 -34.47
C ALA A 15 -48.95 6.93 -33.71
N VAL A 16 -48.83 8.22 -33.40
CA VAL A 16 -47.92 8.69 -32.36
C VAL A 16 -48.40 7.97 -31.11
N GLY A 17 -47.62 6.99 -30.64
CA GLY A 17 -47.77 6.51 -29.28
C GLY A 17 -47.62 7.73 -28.38
N LEU A 18 -48.75 8.25 -27.91
CA LEU A 18 -48.79 9.26 -26.86
C LEU A 18 -48.22 8.57 -25.62
N SER A 19 -46.90 8.62 -25.46
CA SER A 19 -46.26 8.32 -24.18
C SER A 19 -46.99 9.14 -23.12
N ALA A 20 -47.47 8.50 -22.07
CA ALA A 20 -48.17 9.17 -20.99
C ALA A 20 -47.21 10.20 -20.34
N GLN A 21 -47.35 11.48 -20.68
CA GLN A 21 -46.41 12.50 -20.23
C GLN A 21 -46.65 12.82 -18.74
N PRO A 22 -45.59 12.83 -17.91
CA PRO A 22 -45.71 13.24 -16.52
C PRO A 22 -46.17 14.70 -16.45
N THR A 23 -47.16 14.97 -15.60
CA THR A 23 -47.67 16.31 -15.36
C THR A 23 -47.30 16.74 -13.95
N VAL A 24 -46.70 17.92 -13.80
CA VAL A 24 -46.42 18.51 -12.49
C VAL A 24 -47.63 19.33 -12.04
N VAL A 25 -48.19 18.99 -10.88
CA VAL A 25 -49.29 19.71 -10.24
C VAL A 25 -48.72 20.46 -9.04
N THR A 26 -48.73 21.79 -9.10
CA THR A 26 -48.38 22.62 -7.94
C THR A 26 -49.62 22.87 -7.08
N VAL A 27 -49.50 22.63 -5.78
CA VAL A 27 -50.48 23.00 -4.76
C VAL A 27 -49.86 24.02 -3.81
N GLY A 28 -50.53 25.18 -3.69
CA GLY A 28 -50.02 26.37 -3.00
C GLY A 28 -49.68 27.52 -3.96
N ASP A 29 -49.49 28.70 -3.40
CA ASP A 29 -49.05 29.92 -4.07
C ASP A 29 -47.51 29.98 -4.11
N GLU A 30 -46.94 29.75 -5.29
CA GLU A 30 -45.48 29.80 -5.53
C GLU A 30 -44.86 31.19 -5.25
N THR A 31 -45.69 32.24 -5.14
CA THR A 31 -45.25 33.59 -4.83
C THR A 31 -45.37 33.93 -3.34
N SER A 32 -45.86 33.00 -2.52
CA SER A 32 -46.00 33.19 -1.08
C SER A 32 -44.64 33.44 -0.42
N THR A 33 -44.61 34.47 0.43
CA THR A 33 -43.48 34.76 1.32
C THR A 33 -43.68 34.20 2.72
N ASP A 34 -44.81 33.54 2.99
CA ASP A 34 -45.07 32.91 4.29
C ASP A 34 -44.15 31.69 4.45
N ILE A 35 -43.49 31.58 5.60
CA ILE A 35 -42.57 30.49 5.91
C ILE A 35 -42.94 29.82 7.23
N GLU A 36 -42.76 28.50 7.29
CA GLU A 36 -42.95 27.68 8.50
C GLU A 36 -42.07 26.43 8.42
N TYR A 37 -41.92 25.73 9.53
CA TYR A 37 -41.15 24.49 9.59
C TYR A 37 -41.78 23.31 8.81
N GLY A 38 -43.10 23.29 8.58
CA GLY A 38 -43.76 22.15 7.90
C GLY A 38 -43.30 21.94 6.45
N PRO A 39 -43.16 20.71 5.94
CA PRO A 39 -43.64 19.46 6.56
C PRO A 39 -42.66 18.84 7.56
N VAL A 40 -41.41 19.32 7.64
CA VAL A 40 -40.37 18.74 8.49
C VAL A 40 -40.04 19.69 9.64
N ASN A 41 -40.61 19.43 10.83
CA ASN A 41 -40.34 20.29 11.99
C ASN A 41 -38.90 20.14 12.47
N SER A 42 -38.03 20.98 11.93
CA SER A 42 -36.60 20.90 12.20
C SER A 42 -36.21 21.37 13.60
N TYR A 43 -37.07 22.14 14.27
CA TYR A 43 -36.82 22.66 15.62
C TYR A 43 -36.73 21.56 16.70
N TYR A 44 -37.18 20.34 16.39
CA TYR A 44 -37.11 19.18 17.26
C TYR A 44 -36.34 18.05 16.57
N GLU A 45 -35.74 17.14 17.33
CA GLU A 45 -34.97 16.02 16.77
C GLU A 45 -35.81 15.07 15.91
N ASN A 46 -37.09 14.91 16.27
CA ASN A 46 -38.07 14.13 15.55
C ASN A 46 -39.30 14.98 15.21
N SER A 47 -39.90 14.74 14.05
CA SER A 47 -41.14 15.40 13.64
C SER A 47 -42.04 14.51 12.83
N PHE A 48 -43.34 14.61 13.09
CA PHE A 48 -44.39 14.00 12.31
C PHE A 48 -45.37 15.08 11.85
N SER A 49 -45.71 15.10 10.56
CA SER A 49 -46.74 16.00 10.03
C SER A 49 -47.72 15.24 9.15
N GLU A 50 -48.97 15.71 9.16
CA GLU A 50 -49.95 15.35 8.15
C GLU A 50 -50.49 16.60 7.47
N VAL A 51 -50.60 16.53 6.16
CA VAL A 51 -51.11 17.61 5.32
C VAL A 51 -52.22 17.07 4.43
N VAL A 52 -53.38 17.73 4.46
CA VAL A 52 -54.51 17.41 3.57
C VAL A 52 -54.45 18.31 2.33
N TYR A 53 -54.37 17.71 1.15
CA TYR A 53 -54.46 18.32 -0.18
C TYR A 53 -55.84 18.03 -0.78
N LEU A 54 -56.58 19.07 -1.20
CA LEU A 54 -57.96 18.90 -1.64
C LEU A 54 -58.02 18.29 -3.05
N SER A 55 -59.07 17.54 -3.32
CA SER A 55 -59.27 16.95 -4.64
C SER A 55 -59.46 17.98 -5.75
N SER A 56 -59.92 19.19 -5.41
CA SER A 56 -59.99 20.32 -6.33
C SER A 56 -58.63 20.93 -6.71
N GLU A 57 -57.58 20.61 -5.96
CA GLU A 57 -56.21 21.11 -6.18
C GLU A 57 -55.34 20.10 -6.93
N LEU A 58 -55.85 18.88 -7.11
CA LEU A 58 -55.17 17.75 -7.72
C LEU A 58 -55.97 17.22 -8.91
N GLN A 59 -55.33 16.39 -9.72
CA GLN A 59 -56.00 15.59 -10.75
C GLN A 59 -55.77 14.10 -10.47
N PRO A 60 -56.72 13.20 -10.81
CA PRO A 60 -56.48 11.77 -10.69
C PRO A 60 -55.26 11.33 -11.50
N GLY A 61 -54.45 10.44 -10.94
CA GLY A 61 -53.19 9.99 -11.53
C GLY A 61 -52.36 9.15 -10.56
N ILE A 62 -51.20 8.70 -11.04
CA ILE A 62 -50.21 8.02 -10.22
C ILE A 62 -49.15 9.03 -9.80
N ILE A 63 -49.07 9.32 -8.50
CA ILE A 63 -48.05 10.20 -7.93
C ILE A 63 -46.73 9.44 -7.97
N THR A 64 -45.70 10.00 -8.60
CA THR A 64 -44.36 9.40 -8.69
C THR A 64 -43.29 10.18 -7.93
N SER A 65 -43.52 11.47 -7.67
CA SER A 65 -42.66 12.28 -6.81
C SER A 65 -43.45 13.38 -6.11
N ILE A 66 -42.92 13.82 -4.97
CA ILE A 66 -43.38 14.97 -4.22
C ILE A 66 -42.22 15.93 -4.02
N SER A 67 -42.42 17.22 -4.24
CA SER A 67 -41.41 18.24 -3.99
C SER A 67 -41.92 19.27 -3.00
N TYR A 68 -41.05 19.74 -2.11
CA TYR A 68 -41.32 20.85 -1.21
C TYR A 68 -40.38 22.01 -1.51
N HIS A 69 -40.87 23.23 -1.36
CA HIS A 69 -40.08 24.43 -1.61
C HIS A 69 -39.43 24.92 -0.32
N TYR A 70 -38.12 24.68 -0.19
CA TYR A 70 -37.30 25.00 0.96
C TYR A 70 -36.58 26.33 0.76
N VAL A 71 -36.48 27.18 1.80
CA VAL A 71 -36.00 28.56 1.64
C VAL A 71 -34.92 29.00 2.63
N ALA A 72 -34.49 28.14 3.53
CA ALA A 72 -33.40 28.49 4.44
C ALA A 72 -32.03 28.46 3.75
N GLY A 73 -31.10 29.27 4.27
CA GLY A 73 -29.76 29.44 3.72
C GLY A 73 -28.87 28.21 3.85
N ASP A 74 -28.90 27.52 4.99
CA ASP A 74 -28.18 26.25 5.15
C ASP A 74 -29.10 25.03 4.95
N PRO A 75 -28.55 23.90 4.50
CA PRO A 75 -29.32 22.71 4.17
C PRO A 75 -29.91 22.02 5.40
N LEU A 76 -30.97 21.26 5.17
CA LEU A 76 -31.55 20.33 6.15
C LEU A 76 -31.38 18.90 5.64
N LEU A 77 -30.58 18.10 6.35
CA LEU A 77 -30.43 16.67 6.08
C LEU A 77 -31.44 15.88 6.92
N ASP A 78 -32.27 15.08 6.25
CA ASP A 78 -33.12 14.07 6.86
C ASP A 78 -32.56 12.68 6.48
N PRO A 79 -31.93 11.94 7.41
CA PRO A 79 -31.13 10.77 7.05
C PRO A 79 -31.98 9.57 6.59
N ALA A 80 -33.22 9.44 7.06
CA ALA A 80 -34.08 8.30 6.73
C ALA A 80 -35.58 8.61 6.92
N PRO A 81 -36.16 9.60 6.22
CA PRO A 81 -37.59 9.88 6.32
C PRO A 81 -38.44 8.75 5.75
N THR A 82 -39.64 8.61 6.29
CA THR A 82 -40.71 7.79 5.69
C THR A 82 -41.90 8.68 5.34
N ILE A 83 -42.49 8.45 4.17
CA ILE A 83 -43.65 9.21 3.69
C ILE A 83 -44.78 8.24 3.41
N TYR A 84 -45.99 8.59 3.85
CA TYR A 84 -47.20 7.81 3.66
C TYR A 84 -48.29 8.64 2.98
N MET A 85 -49.13 7.99 2.19
CA MET A 85 -50.24 8.64 1.48
C MET A 85 -51.53 7.83 1.59
N ALA A 86 -52.67 8.51 1.68
CA ALA A 86 -53.99 7.92 1.62
C ALA A 86 -55.03 8.87 0.99
N GLU A 87 -56.07 8.31 0.38
CA GLU A 87 -57.28 9.05 0.01
C GLU A 87 -58.26 9.09 1.18
N VAL A 88 -58.74 10.28 1.53
CA VAL A 88 -59.57 10.54 2.71
C VAL A 88 -60.73 11.46 2.37
N SER A 89 -61.84 11.37 3.11
CA SER A 89 -62.98 12.26 2.91
C SER A 89 -62.83 13.60 3.65
N ARG A 90 -61.90 13.70 4.61
CA ARG A 90 -61.69 14.91 5.41
C ARG A 90 -61.09 16.04 4.57
N THR A 91 -61.46 17.28 4.88
CA THR A 91 -60.94 18.49 4.22
C THR A 91 -59.99 19.29 5.11
N SER A 92 -59.97 19.00 6.42
CA SER A 92 -59.19 19.68 7.45
C SER A 92 -59.16 18.85 8.75
N PHE A 93 -58.35 19.27 9.71
CA PHE A 93 -58.18 18.68 11.04
C PHE A 93 -59.03 19.40 12.09
N ALA A 94 -59.93 18.67 12.74
CA ALA A 94 -60.90 19.19 13.69
C ALA A 94 -60.30 19.58 15.05
N ASN A 95 -59.23 18.92 15.50
CA ASN A 95 -58.55 19.18 16.77
C ASN A 95 -57.07 18.71 16.75
N SER A 96 -56.34 18.89 17.84
CA SER A 96 -54.89 18.62 17.94
C SER A 96 -54.50 17.14 17.95
N SER A 97 -55.44 16.21 18.07
CA SER A 97 -55.19 14.76 18.02
C SER A 97 -55.94 14.08 16.87
N ASP A 98 -56.42 14.86 15.89
CA ASP A 98 -57.24 14.38 14.78
C ASP A 98 -56.39 13.80 13.63
N TRP A 99 -55.38 12.99 13.95
CA TRP A 99 -54.53 12.33 12.95
C TRP A 99 -55.33 11.37 12.07
N GLU A 100 -54.92 11.18 10.81
CA GLU A 100 -55.44 10.09 10.00
C GLU A 100 -54.92 8.75 10.53
N THR A 101 -55.84 7.81 10.70
CA THR A 101 -55.55 6.49 11.26
C THR A 101 -55.99 5.36 10.34
N ALA A 102 -56.64 5.69 9.21
CA ALA A 102 -56.87 4.76 8.13
C ALA A 102 -55.54 4.20 7.60
N THR A 103 -55.59 3.01 7.01
CA THR A 103 -54.41 2.38 6.42
C THR A 103 -53.84 3.27 5.31
N MET A 104 -52.58 3.69 5.49
CA MET A 104 -51.85 4.49 4.52
C MET A 104 -50.80 3.65 3.79
N THR A 105 -50.55 3.98 2.52
CA THR A 105 -49.49 3.38 1.72
C THR A 105 -48.16 4.06 2.05
N GLN A 106 -47.13 3.31 2.42
CA GLN A 106 -45.77 3.85 2.52
C GLN A 106 -45.21 4.07 1.12
N VAL A 107 -45.02 5.33 0.74
CA VAL A 107 -44.63 5.74 -0.62
C VAL A 107 -43.14 6.05 -0.74
N TYR A 108 -42.45 6.25 0.38
CA TYR A 108 -41.01 6.49 0.40
C TYR A 108 -40.35 5.83 1.62
N ALA A 109 -39.28 5.07 1.35
CA ALA A 109 -38.24 4.67 2.31
C ALA A 109 -36.88 4.54 1.58
N GLY A 110 -36.57 5.54 0.74
CA GLY A 110 -35.53 5.47 -0.28
C GLY A 110 -34.13 5.96 0.15
N GLY A 111 -33.91 6.21 1.44
CA GLY A 111 -32.65 6.76 1.97
C GLY A 111 -32.79 8.22 2.43
N SER A 112 -31.66 8.92 2.51
CA SER A 112 -31.60 10.29 3.01
C SER A 112 -32.15 11.33 2.02
N VAL A 113 -32.79 12.38 2.53
CA VAL A 113 -33.24 13.56 1.79
C VAL A 113 -32.49 14.79 2.28
N THR A 114 -31.80 15.49 1.37
CA THR A 114 -31.13 16.76 1.69
C THR A 114 -31.89 17.92 1.05
N TYR A 115 -32.46 18.78 1.88
CA TYR A 115 -33.13 19.99 1.44
C TYR A 115 -32.14 21.14 1.25
N ASN A 116 -31.98 21.58 0.01
CA ASN A 116 -31.25 22.79 -0.37
C ASN A 116 -32.25 23.88 -0.78
N SER A 117 -31.83 25.15 -0.76
CA SER A 117 -32.69 26.26 -1.15
C SER A 117 -33.30 26.05 -2.55
N GLY A 118 -34.63 26.17 -2.66
CA GLY A 118 -35.42 25.90 -3.85
C GLY A 118 -36.34 24.68 -3.73
N TRP A 119 -36.79 24.17 -4.89
CA TRP A 119 -37.62 22.96 -4.95
C TRP A 119 -36.77 21.71 -4.78
N VAL A 120 -37.07 20.93 -3.75
CA VAL A 120 -36.38 19.66 -3.47
C VAL A 120 -37.35 18.53 -3.76
N THR A 121 -37.00 17.68 -4.73
CA THR A 121 -37.85 16.58 -5.21
C THR A 121 -37.48 15.27 -4.55
N ILE A 122 -38.48 14.59 -3.99
CA ILE A 122 -38.39 13.24 -3.43
C ILE A 122 -39.10 12.29 -4.41
N ASN A 123 -38.32 11.44 -5.08
CA ASN A 123 -38.88 10.39 -5.93
C ASN A 123 -39.40 9.26 -5.05
N LEU A 124 -40.67 8.90 -5.22
CA LEU A 124 -41.33 7.88 -4.41
C LEU A 124 -40.74 6.50 -4.73
N THR A 125 -40.43 5.71 -3.70
CA THR A 125 -40.05 4.30 -3.88
C THR A 125 -41.26 3.44 -4.22
N THR A 126 -42.45 3.89 -3.82
CA THR A 126 -43.74 3.27 -4.14
C THR A 126 -44.72 4.37 -4.57
N PRO A 127 -44.83 4.65 -5.87
CA PRO A 127 -45.83 5.51 -6.48
C PRO A 127 -47.24 5.25 -5.97
N PHE A 128 -48.00 6.32 -5.79
CA PHE A 128 -49.32 6.28 -5.17
C PHE A 128 -50.42 6.48 -6.21
N VAL A 129 -51.33 5.53 -6.34
CA VAL A 129 -52.50 5.66 -7.21
C VAL A 129 -53.53 6.56 -6.52
N TYR A 130 -53.68 7.78 -7.00
CA TYR A 130 -54.70 8.73 -6.57
C TYR A 130 -55.86 8.74 -7.57
N ASN A 131 -56.98 8.14 -7.18
CA ASN A 131 -58.20 8.02 -7.98
C ASN A 131 -59.03 9.32 -8.00
N GLY A 132 -58.74 10.26 -7.08
CA GLY A 132 -59.46 11.53 -6.95
C GLY A 132 -60.89 11.38 -6.44
N THR A 133 -61.19 10.29 -5.73
CA THR A 133 -62.51 10.06 -5.11
C THR A 133 -62.63 10.74 -3.74
N GLY A 134 -61.50 11.00 -3.09
CA GLY A 134 -61.38 11.83 -1.89
C GLY A 134 -60.24 12.85 -2.02
N ASN A 135 -59.92 13.51 -0.91
CA ASN A 135 -58.75 14.36 -0.76
C ASN A 135 -57.51 13.50 -0.47
N LEU A 136 -56.31 14.00 -0.72
CA LEU A 136 -55.06 13.31 -0.42
C LEU A 136 -54.55 13.77 0.95
N VAL A 137 -54.26 12.84 1.86
CA VAL A 137 -53.45 13.13 3.04
C VAL A 137 -52.04 12.59 2.82
N VAL A 138 -51.04 13.41 3.13
CA VAL A 138 -49.62 13.04 3.11
C VAL A 138 -49.09 13.12 4.53
N ALA A 139 -48.61 12.00 5.05
CA ALA A 139 -47.92 11.94 6.34
C ALA A 139 -46.41 11.90 6.09
N TYR A 140 -45.67 12.80 6.74
CA TYR A 140 -44.21 12.86 6.68
C TYR A 140 -43.65 12.56 8.08
N ASN A 141 -42.87 11.48 8.20
CA ASN A 141 -42.23 11.09 9.44
C ASN A 141 -40.70 11.22 9.32
N SER A 142 -40.13 12.08 10.17
CA SER A 142 -38.72 12.46 10.20
C SER A 142 -38.14 12.10 11.57
N GLN A 143 -37.11 11.24 11.58
CA GLN A 143 -36.41 10.81 12.80
C GLN A 143 -34.92 11.13 12.69
N ARG A 144 -34.56 12.40 12.80
CA ARG A 144 -33.21 12.88 12.44
C ARG A 144 -32.21 12.77 13.58
N GLY A 145 -32.69 12.69 14.83
CA GLY A 145 -31.85 12.68 16.03
C GLY A 145 -31.08 13.98 16.28
N ASN A 146 -31.36 15.05 15.51
CA ASN A 146 -30.78 16.36 15.68
C ASN A 146 -31.81 17.44 15.35
N TRP A 147 -31.80 18.51 16.15
CA TRP A 147 -32.61 19.70 15.94
C TRP A 147 -31.81 20.79 15.21
N TYR A 148 -32.51 21.62 14.45
CA TYR A 148 -31.97 22.74 13.69
C TYR A 148 -32.90 23.94 13.79
N ASN A 149 -32.35 25.11 14.09
CA ASN A 149 -33.11 26.36 14.00
C ASN A 149 -33.25 26.82 12.55
N TYR A 150 -34.34 27.54 12.29
CA TYR A 150 -34.53 28.33 11.07
C TYR A 150 -34.51 27.56 9.74
N ARG A 151 -34.83 26.25 9.73
CA ARG A 151 -35.02 25.47 8.50
C ARG A 151 -36.48 25.53 8.08
N TYR A 152 -36.77 26.36 7.09
CA TYR A 152 -38.14 26.71 6.72
C TYR A 152 -38.48 26.35 5.28
N PHE A 153 -39.78 26.11 5.08
CA PHE A 153 -40.41 25.90 3.78
C PHE A 153 -41.44 27.00 3.53
N THR A 154 -41.63 27.38 2.27
CA THR A 154 -42.73 28.30 1.92
C THR A 154 -44.07 27.63 2.09
N GLN A 155 -45.03 28.36 2.63
CA GLN A 155 -46.37 27.89 2.94
C GLN A 155 -47.43 28.72 2.22
N THR A 156 -48.60 28.14 2.02
CA THR A 156 -49.80 28.85 1.57
C THR A 156 -50.85 28.82 2.66
N SER A 157 -51.33 30.00 3.06
CA SER A 157 -52.41 30.15 4.03
C SER A 157 -53.73 29.56 3.50
N THR A 158 -54.47 28.88 4.38
CA THR A 158 -55.77 28.24 4.09
C THR A 158 -56.84 28.73 5.05
N SER A 159 -58.12 28.64 4.67
CA SER A 159 -59.25 29.01 5.54
C SER A 159 -59.42 28.07 6.73
N ASP A 160 -59.06 26.80 6.55
CA ASP A 160 -59.21 25.72 7.53
C ASP A 160 -57.85 25.17 7.95
N TYR A 161 -57.81 24.44 9.07
CA TYR A 161 -56.59 23.78 9.57
C TYR A 161 -56.24 22.55 8.73
N ARG A 162 -55.36 22.68 7.75
CA ARG A 162 -55.03 21.61 6.78
C ARG A 162 -53.67 20.95 6.98
N MET A 163 -52.92 21.41 7.97
CA MET A 163 -51.70 20.74 8.43
C MET A 163 -51.77 20.53 9.94
N LEU A 164 -51.40 19.35 10.40
CA LEU A 164 -51.20 19.01 11.81
C LEU A 164 -49.74 18.55 11.96
N MET A 165 -49.03 19.09 12.94
CA MET A 165 -47.59 18.83 13.10
C MET A 165 -47.23 18.60 14.57
N TYR A 166 -46.49 17.54 14.81
CA TYR A 166 -45.92 17.14 16.10
C TYR A 166 -44.40 17.15 15.98
N GLY A 167 -43.72 17.69 16.97
CA GLY A 167 -42.27 17.68 17.07
C GLY A 167 -41.85 17.43 18.50
N HIS A 168 -40.87 16.56 18.70
CA HIS A 168 -40.35 16.20 20.00
C HIS A 168 -38.91 15.69 19.90
N ASP A 169 -38.11 15.92 20.93
CA ASP A 169 -36.71 15.48 20.93
C ASP A 169 -36.60 13.98 21.23
N ASP A 170 -37.23 13.50 22.31
CA ASP A 170 -37.09 12.08 22.73
C ASP A 170 -38.17 11.10 22.25
N ASN A 171 -39.25 11.55 21.60
CA ASN A 171 -40.44 10.71 21.35
C ASN A 171 -40.75 10.61 19.84
N PRO A 172 -40.05 9.75 19.10
CA PRO A 172 -40.30 9.56 17.67
C PRO A 172 -41.62 8.82 17.42
N VAL A 173 -42.34 9.21 16.37
CA VAL A 173 -43.54 8.49 15.90
C VAL A 173 -43.11 7.25 15.13
N SER A 174 -43.70 6.09 15.43
CA SER A 174 -43.49 4.86 14.67
C SER A 174 -44.41 4.81 13.44
N GLY A 175 -43.84 4.84 12.24
CA GLY A 175 -44.60 4.82 10.98
C GLY A 175 -45.47 6.07 10.81
N TYR A 176 -46.79 5.88 10.68
CA TYR A 176 -47.79 6.96 10.57
C TYR A 176 -48.80 6.99 11.73
N ALA A 177 -48.64 6.15 12.74
CA ALA A 177 -49.58 6.02 13.84
C ALA A 177 -49.26 7.00 14.99
N CYS A 178 -49.50 8.30 14.77
CA CYS A 178 -49.29 9.31 15.82
C CYS A 178 -50.45 9.30 16.84
N THR A 179 -50.12 9.18 18.13
CA THR A 179 -51.09 9.24 19.24
C THR A 179 -50.96 10.51 20.09
N GLU A 180 -50.06 11.40 19.71
CA GLU A 180 -49.72 12.60 20.48
C GLU A 180 -50.54 13.82 20.08
N TYR A 181 -50.48 14.89 20.88
CA TYR A 181 -51.14 16.15 20.54
C TYR A 181 -50.24 17.03 19.66
N GLY A 182 -50.63 17.23 18.41
CA GLY A 182 -49.98 18.12 17.47
C GLY A 182 -50.48 19.58 17.52
N THR A 183 -49.77 20.45 16.83
CA THR A 183 -50.19 21.83 16.57
C THR A 183 -50.90 21.92 15.23
N ARG A 184 -52.08 22.54 15.21
CA ARG A 184 -52.85 22.75 13.98
C ARG A 184 -52.43 24.02 13.27
N TYR A 185 -52.27 23.93 11.96
CA TYR A 185 -51.86 25.00 11.09
C TYR A 185 -52.89 25.22 9.98
N ASN A 186 -53.37 26.45 9.84
CA ASN A 186 -54.24 26.89 8.75
C ASN A 186 -53.42 27.32 7.53
N ARG A 187 -52.49 26.44 7.14
CA ARG A 187 -51.61 26.59 5.99
C ARG A 187 -51.13 25.21 5.56
N ILE A 188 -50.63 25.11 4.34
CA ILE A 188 -49.99 23.92 3.79
C ILE A 188 -48.61 24.29 3.23
N PRO A 189 -47.63 23.38 3.23
CA PRO A 189 -46.38 23.61 2.52
C PRO A 189 -46.65 23.67 1.02
N ASN A 190 -45.96 24.60 0.33
CA ASN A 190 -45.99 24.64 -1.12
C ASN A 190 -45.39 23.36 -1.68
N THR A 191 -46.20 22.63 -2.44
CA THR A 191 -45.91 21.24 -2.81
C THR A 191 -46.10 21.05 -4.31
N ARG A 192 -45.22 20.30 -4.96
CA ARG A 192 -45.40 19.83 -6.33
C ARG A 192 -45.55 18.32 -6.34
N PHE A 193 -46.56 17.82 -7.03
CA PHE A 193 -46.74 16.39 -7.29
C PHE A 193 -46.45 16.12 -8.76
N THR A 194 -45.55 15.18 -9.05
CA THR A 194 -45.41 14.65 -10.41
C THR A 194 -46.38 13.50 -10.58
N MET A 195 -47.29 13.64 -11.54
CA MET A 195 -48.42 12.74 -11.78
C MET A 195 -48.27 12.07 -13.15
N LEU A 196 -48.40 10.75 -13.20
CA LEU A 196 -48.65 10.00 -14.43
C LEU A 196 -50.16 9.78 -14.60
N PRO A 197 -50.68 9.67 -15.84
CA PRO A 197 -52.05 9.22 -16.08
C PRO A 197 -52.37 7.87 -15.40
N LEU A 198 -53.62 7.69 -14.98
CA LEU A 198 -54.08 6.38 -14.47
C LEU A 198 -53.97 5.31 -15.56
N GLY A 199 -53.47 4.14 -15.19
CA GLY A 199 -53.22 3.01 -16.10
C GLY A 199 -51.81 2.96 -16.70
N THR A 200 -50.93 3.91 -16.38
CA THR A 200 -49.50 3.85 -16.75
C THR A 200 -48.78 2.75 -15.97
N GLN A 201 -48.09 1.85 -16.68
CA GLN A 201 -47.20 0.85 -16.09
C GLN A 201 -45.91 1.51 -15.60
N ILE A 202 -45.50 1.23 -14.36
CA ILE A 202 -44.26 1.78 -13.78
C ILE A 202 -43.17 0.73 -13.81
N CYS A 203 -41.98 1.11 -14.31
CA CYS A 203 -40.82 0.24 -14.38
C CYS A 203 -39.94 0.39 -13.14
N TYR A 204 -40.14 -0.45 -12.13
CA TYR A 204 -39.38 -0.40 -10.89
C TYR A 204 -37.99 -1.02 -11.04
N ALA A 205 -36.98 -0.36 -10.48
CA ALA A 205 -35.64 -0.95 -10.38
C ALA A 205 -35.64 -2.09 -9.34
N PRO A 206 -34.80 -3.12 -9.53
CA PRO A 206 -34.53 -4.10 -8.47
C PRO A 206 -33.92 -3.44 -7.22
N PHE A 207 -33.99 -4.12 -6.09
CA PHE A 207 -33.35 -3.69 -4.84
C PHE A 207 -32.65 -4.86 -4.14
N GLN A 208 -31.91 -4.59 -3.06
CA GLN A 208 -31.08 -5.58 -2.35
C GLN A 208 -30.16 -6.40 -3.28
N VAL A 209 -29.60 -5.75 -4.30
CA VAL A 209 -28.72 -6.41 -5.28
C VAL A 209 -27.40 -6.78 -4.60
N SER A 210 -26.98 -8.04 -4.70
CA SER A 210 -25.75 -8.54 -4.09
C SER A 210 -25.14 -9.72 -4.83
N ALA A 211 -23.82 -9.88 -4.72
CA ALA A 211 -23.07 -11.03 -5.22
C ALA A 211 -22.87 -12.08 -4.12
N SER A 212 -22.95 -13.36 -4.49
CA SER A 212 -22.82 -14.52 -3.60
C SER A 212 -22.31 -15.74 -4.37
N ASN A 213 -21.97 -16.84 -3.67
CA ASN A 213 -21.42 -18.06 -4.27
C ASN A 213 -20.29 -17.74 -5.26
N ILE A 214 -19.34 -16.92 -4.79
CA ILE A 214 -18.26 -16.44 -5.62
C ILE A 214 -17.16 -17.49 -5.62
N GLU A 215 -16.93 -18.07 -6.79
CA GLU A 215 -15.92 -19.09 -7.05
C GLU A 215 -14.92 -18.55 -8.09
N ALA A 216 -14.00 -19.41 -8.56
CA ALA A 216 -12.94 -19.02 -9.48
C ALA A 216 -13.47 -18.54 -10.84
N HIS A 217 -14.48 -19.24 -11.36
CA HIS A 217 -15.01 -19.00 -12.70
C HIS A 217 -16.50 -18.67 -12.73
N GLN A 218 -17.11 -18.43 -11.56
CA GLN A 218 -18.52 -18.07 -11.47
C GLN A 218 -18.84 -17.19 -10.25
N ALA A 219 -19.93 -16.44 -10.37
CA ALA A 219 -20.55 -15.73 -9.25
C ALA A 219 -22.05 -15.59 -9.48
N THR A 220 -22.84 -15.64 -8.40
CA THR A 220 -24.29 -15.45 -8.47
C THR A 220 -24.67 -14.05 -8.01
N ILE A 221 -25.28 -13.28 -8.90
CA ILE A 221 -25.86 -11.97 -8.60
C ILE A 221 -27.35 -12.17 -8.31
N SER A 222 -27.83 -11.68 -7.17
CA SER A 222 -29.21 -11.83 -6.72
C SER A 222 -29.82 -10.48 -6.34
N TRP A 223 -31.14 -10.35 -6.49
CA TRP A 223 -31.89 -9.13 -6.20
C TRP A 223 -33.32 -9.44 -5.75
N THR A 224 -34.05 -8.41 -5.34
CA THR A 224 -35.48 -8.46 -5.01
C THR A 224 -36.27 -7.46 -5.88
N THR A 225 -37.56 -7.71 -6.07
CA THR A 225 -38.48 -6.82 -6.78
C THR A 225 -39.73 -6.53 -5.93
N THR A 226 -40.17 -5.27 -5.90
CA THR A 226 -41.44 -4.87 -5.28
C THR A 226 -42.60 -4.90 -6.27
N ASP A 227 -42.31 -5.03 -7.56
CA ASP A 227 -43.29 -5.08 -8.63
C ASP A 227 -43.57 -6.53 -9.03
N ALA A 228 -44.74 -7.03 -8.65
CA ALA A 228 -45.21 -8.36 -9.04
C ALA A 228 -45.45 -8.50 -10.55
N SER A 229 -45.48 -7.38 -11.30
CA SER A 229 -45.61 -7.37 -12.76
C SER A 229 -44.28 -7.22 -13.50
N ALA A 230 -43.16 -7.00 -12.80
CA ALA A 230 -41.83 -7.08 -13.38
C ALA A 230 -41.48 -8.56 -13.64
N THR A 231 -41.47 -8.95 -14.92
CA THR A 231 -41.21 -10.35 -15.32
C THR A 231 -39.83 -10.56 -15.92
N THR A 232 -39.09 -9.48 -16.20
CA THR A 232 -37.87 -9.54 -17.01
C THR A 232 -36.82 -8.56 -16.50
N PHE A 233 -35.59 -9.04 -16.32
CA PHE A 233 -34.43 -8.27 -15.89
C PHE A 233 -33.27 -8.43 -16.88
N ALA A 234 -32.35 -7.48 -16.82
CA ALA A 234 -31.08 -7.52 -17.54
C ALA A 234 -29.92 -7.35 -16.57
N LEU A 235 -28.80 -7.99 -16.90
CA LEU A 235 -27.56 -7.90 -16.16
C LEU A 235 -26.41 -7.68 -17.14
N ASP A 236 -25.64 -6.63 -16.87
CA ASP A 236 -24.36 -6.37 -17.52
C ASP A 236 -23.23 -6.49 -16.50
N TYR A 237 -22.04 -6.89 -16.95
CA TYR A 237 -20.85 -7.02 -16.10
C TYR A 237 -19.59 -6.61 -16.86
N ARG A 238 -18.54 -6.23 -16.13
CA ARG A 238 -17.24 -5.88 -16.70
C ARG A 238 -16.11 -6.17 -15.73
N LEU A 239 -14.90 -6.32 -16.27
CA LEU A 239 -13.68 -6.20 -15.47
C LEU A 239 -13.60 -4.78 -14.91
N GLN A 240 -13.20 -4.62 -13.65
CA GLN A 240 -13.07 -3.29 -13.03
C GLN A 240 -12.13 -2.36 -13.80
N ALA A 241 -11.04 -2.92 -14.37
CA ALA A 241 -10.09 -2.17 -15.20
C ALA A 241 -10.59 -1.87 -16.63
N SER A 242 -11.77 -2.36 -17.02
CA SER A 242 -12.35 -2.16 -18.34
C SER A 242 -13.45 -1.11 -18.30
N GLU A 243 -13.49 -0.21 -19.28
CA GLU A 243 -14.63 0.68 -19.46
C GLU A 243 -15.81 -0.01 -20.18
N GLN A 244 -15.54 -1.12 -20.88
CA GLN A 244 -16.52 -1.82 -21.72
C GLN A 244 -17.36 -2.81 -20.90
N TRP A 245 -18.69 -2.67 -20.99
CA TRP A 245 -19.67 -3.57 -20.39
C TRP A 245 -20.02 -4.73 -21.32
N THR A 246 -20.08 -5.93 -20.76
CA THR A 246 -20.58 -7.14 -21.41
C THR A 246 -22.01 -7.40 -20.95
N ASN A 247 -22.94 -7.57 -21.90
CA ASN A 247 -24.29 -8.01 -21.58
C ASN A 247 -24.30 -9.50 -21.27
N ALA A 248 -24.58 -9.88 -20.02
CA ALA A 248 -24.72 -11.28 -19.64
C ALA A 248 -26.06 -11.84 -20.14
N SER A 249 -27.14 -11.09 -19.91
CA SER A 249 -28.47 -11.40 -20.42
C SER A 249 -29.38 -10.17 -20.33
N SER A 250 -30.40 -10.12 -21.18
CA SER A 250 -31.47 -9.11 -21.17
C SER A 250 -32.87 -9.72 -20.98
N ASN A 251 -32.95 -11.02 -20.70
CA ASN A 251 -34.21 -11.77 -20.59
C ASN A 251 -34.23 -12.68 -19.34
N ILE A 252 -33.75 -12.17 -18.21
CA ILE A 252 -33.70 -12.93 -16.95
C ILE A 252 -35.09 -12.92 -16.31
N THR A 253 -35.65 -14.10 -16.03
CA THR A 253 -37.00 -14.23 -15.45
C THR A 253 -37.00 -14.60 -13.97
N ASP A 254 -35.86 -15.08 -13.46
CA ASP A 254 -35.60 -15.25 -12.03
C ASP A 254 -35.14 -13.95 -11.38
N THR A 255 -35.05 -13.94 -10.05
CA THR A 255 -34.49 -12.83 -9.26
C THR A 255 -33.00 -13.04 -8.94
N PHE A 256 -32.32 -13.85 -9.75
CA PHE A 256 -30.88 -14.08 -9.68
C PHE A 256 -30.34 -14.47 -11.06
N TYR A 257 -29.02 -14.34 -11.23
CA TYR A 257 -28.29 -14.78 -12.41
C TYR A 257 -26.89 -15.23 -12.02
N THR A 258 -26.46 -16.37 -12.56
CA THR A 258 -25.11 -16.89 -12.35
C THR A 258 -24.25 -16.52 -13.56
N LEU A 259 -23.28 -15.64 -13.33
CA LEU A 259 -22.19 -15.36 -14.25
C LEU A 259 -21.25 -16.56 -14.26
N THR A 260 -20.86 -17.03 -15.44
CA THR A 260 -19.90 -18.12 -15.66
C THR A 260 -18.75 -17.64 -16.55
N ASP A 261 -17.75 -18.50 -16.74
CA ASP A 261 -16.58 -18.24 -17.60
C ASP A 261 -15.83 -16.95 -17.18
N LEU A 262 -15.82 -16.67 -15.88
CA LEU A 262 -15.08 -15.56 -15.29
C LEU A 262 -13.61 -15.94 -15.10
N ASN A 263 -12.72 -14.96 -15.09
CA ASN A 263 -11.34 -15.16 -14.71
C ASN A 263 -11.24 -15.26 -13.18
N SER A 264 -10.40 -16.14 -12.67
CA SER A 264 -10.11 -16.27 -11.23
C SER A 264 -9.31 -15.07 -10.72
N LEU A 265 -9.35 -14.83 -9.41
CA LEU A 265 -8.66 -13.72 -8.72
C LEU A 265 -8.82 -12.36 -9.42
N THR A 266 -10.01 -12.08 -9.94
CA THR A 266 -10.29 -10.94 -10.80
C THR A 266 -11.46 -10.12 -10.26
N ASN A 267 -11.29 -8.80 -10.22
CA ASN A 267 -12.33 -7.87 -9.81
C ASN A 267 -13.32 -7.57 -10.95
N TYR A 268 -14.60 -7.72 -10.66
CA TYR A 268 -15.71 -7.45 -11.56
C TYR A 268 -16.67 -6.41 -10.97
N GLU A 269 -17.22 -5.59 -11.84
CA GLU A 269 -18.38 -4.75 -11.59
C GLU A 269 -19.58 -5.31 -12.37
N TYR A 270 -20.77 -5.20 -11.79
CA TYR A 270 -22.02 -5.60 -12.42
C TYR A 270 -23.09 -4.53 -12.24
N LYS A 271 -24.08 -4.55 -13.11
CA LYS A 271 -25.29 -3.73 -12.99
C LYS A 271 -26.53 -4.49 -13.39
N VAL A 272 -27.61 -4.28 -12.65
CA VAL A 272 -28.90 -4.96 -12.86
C VAL A 272 -30.03 -3.93 -13.02
N TYR A 273 -30.94 -4.17 -13.95
CA TYR A 273 -32.13 -3.34 -14.16
C TYR A 273 -33.31 -4.17 -14.67
N THR A 274 -34.52 -3.67 -14.43
CA THR A 274 -35.76 -4.26 -14.96
C THR A 274 -35.94 -3.83 -16.41
N VAL A 275 -36.30 -4.80 -17.26
CA VAL A 275 -36.59 -4.57 -18.68
C VAL A 275 -38.08 -4.34 -18.85
N CYS A 276 -38.44 -3.19 -19.42
CA CYS A 276 -39.82 -2.75 -19.55
C CYS A 276 -40.15 -2.32 -20.98
N SER A 277 -41.46 -2.30 -21.31
CA SER A 277 -41.93 -2.11 -22.68
C SER A 277 -41.66 -0.73 -23.29
N GLU A 278 -41.53 0.31 -22.47
CA GLU A 278 -41.27 1.68 -22.94
C GLU A 278 -39.85 2.14 -22.59
N SER A 279 -39.48 2.04 -21.31
CA SER A 279 -38.16 2.42 -20.81
C SER A 279 -37.76 1.52 -19.65
N ASN A 280 -36.53 1.01 -19.68
CA ASN A 280 -35.95 0.23 -18.59
C ASN A 280 -35.86 1.06 -17.30
N SER A 281 -35.75 0.37 -16.17
CA SER A 281 -35.57 1.02 -14.88
C SER A 281 -34.18 1.65 -14.76
N ARG A 282 -33.93 2.35 -13.64
CA ARG A 282 -32.56 2.71 -13.22
C ARG A 282 -31.72 1.44 -13.02
N GLU A 283 -30.44 1.55 -13.33
CA GLU A 283 -29.41 0.53 -13.11
C GLU A 283 -28.96 0.53 -11.64
N ILE A 284 -28.81 -0.64 -11.04
CA ILE A 284 -28.24 -0.83 -9.70
C ILE A 284 -26.91 -1.56 -9.84
N GLU A 285 -25.84 -0.93 -9.39
CA GLU A 285 -24.47 -1.41 -9.56
C GLU A 285 -23.96 -2.13 -8.30
N GLY A 286 -22.99 -3.02 -8.49
CA GLY A 286 -22.23 -3.66 -7.42
C GLY A 286 -20.91 -4.23 -7.93
N ARG A 287 -20.10 -4.79 -7.02
CA ARG A 287 -18.79 -5.36 -7.34
C ARG A 287 -18.52 -6.65 -6.58
N PHE A 288 -17.64 -7.49 -7.10
CA PHE A 288 -17.12 -8.70 -6.44
C PHE A 288 -15.75 -9.10 -7.00
N MET A 289 -15.02 -9.95 -6.29
CA MET A 289 -13.78 -10.57 -6.76
C MET A 289 -13.95 -12.08 -6.79
N THR A 290 -13.67 -12.72 -7.92
CA THR A 290 -13.65 -14.18 -8.04
C THR A 290 -12.61 -14.81 -7.11
N SER A 291 -12.88 -16.03 -6.63
CA SER A 291 -11.90 -16.77 -5.83
C SER A 291 -10.73 -17.25 -6.71
N TYR A 292 -9.74 -17.90 -6.10
CA TYR A 292 -8.66 -18.54 -6.83
C TYR A 292 -9.08 -19.90 -7.42
N ASP A 293 -8.48 -20.25 -8.54
CA ASP A 293 -8.30 -21.63 -9.00
C ASP A 293 -6.96 -22.18 -8.49
N GLN A 294 -6.84 -23.50 -8.34
CA GLN A 294 -5.58 -24.11 -7.91
C GLN A 294 -4.42 -23.83 -8.89
N SER A 295 -4.71 -23.61 -10.18
CA SER A 295 -3.67 -23.25 -11.17
C SER A 295 -3.09 -21.85 -10.96
N ASP A 296 -3.78 -20.97 -10.23
CA ASP A 296 -3.29 -19.61 -9.95
C ASP A 296 -2.18 -19.59 -8.90
N LEU A 297 -2.11 -20.62 -8.06
CA LEU A 297 -1.23 -20.67 -6.92
C LEU A 297 0.13 -21.30 -7.28
N ARG A 298 1.20 -20.79 -6.67
CA ARG A 298 2.49 -21.46 -6.63
C ARG A 298 2.54 -22.39 -5.42
N LEU A 299 3.05 -23.60 -5.65
CA LEU A 299 3.21 -24.61 -4.61
C LEU A 299 4.40 -24.24 -3.73
N ILE A 300 4.31 -24.53 -2.44
CA ILE A 300 5.42 -24.38 -1.49
C ILE A 300 6.02 -25.79 -1.25
N PRO A 301 7.34 -26.00 -1.42
CA PRO A 301 8.35 -24.99 -1.74
C PRO A 301 8.26 -24.48 -3.19
N PHE A 302 8.47 -23.17 -3.37
CA PHE A 302 8.58 -22.50 -4.66
C PHE A 302 10.02 -22.04 -4.84
N TYR A 303 10.65 -22.43 -5.94
CA TYR A 303 12.00 -22.01 -6.30
C TYR A 303 12.05 -21.53 -7.75
N GLN A 304 12.65 -20.37 -7.97
CA GLN A 304 12.84 -19.79 -9.29
C GLN A 304 14.18 -19.07 -9.40
N ASN A 305 15.02 -19.55 -10.30
CA ASN A 305 16.37 -19.04 -10.58
C ASN A 305 16.49 -18.45 -12.00
N PHE A 306 15.36 -18.30 -12.69
CA PHE A 306 15.18 -17.67 -14.01
C PHE A 306 16.01 -18.25 -15.17
N ASP A 307 16.64 -19.40 -14.97
CA ASP A 307 17.47 -20.07 -15.99
C ASP A 307 16.67 -20.74 -17.10
N GLN A 308 15.39 -21.02 -16.85
CA GLN A 308 14.55 -21.83 -17.74
C GLN A 308 13.67 -20.98 -18.65
N GLU A 309 13.47 -21.45 -19.89
CA GLU A 309 12.50 -20.84 -20.80
C GLU A 309 11.09 -20.90 -20.19
N GLY A 310 10.42 -19.75 -20.12
CA GLY A 310 9.09 -19.64 -19.53
C GLY A 310 9.05 -19.27 -18.04
N ALA A 311 10.19 -19.01 -17.38
CA ALA A 311 10.24 -18.56 -15.98
C ALA A 311 9.34 -17.34 -15.70
N ALA A 312 9.18 -16.44 -16.68
CA ALA A 312 8.27 -15.30 -16.57
C ALA A 312 6.80 -15.69 -16.31
N SER A 313 6.36 -16.89 -16.71
CA SER A 313 4.99 -17.37 -16.51
C SER A 313 4.66 -17.71 -15.06
N ASP A 314 5.67 -17.80 -14.20
CA ASP A 314 5.46 -17.96 -12.76
C ASP A 314 4.93 -16.69 -12.10
N PHE A 315 5.11 -15.53 -12.75
CA PHE A 315 4.76 -14.21 -12.24
C PHE A 315 3.64 -13.55 -13.06
N THR A 316 2.88 -12.71 -12.38
CA THR A 316 1.98 -11.72 -12.97
C THR A 316 2.65 -10.35 -12.88
N PHE A 317 2.54 -9.56 -13.93
CA PHE A 317 3.16 -8.24 -14.02
C PHE A 317 2.10 -7.13 -14.08
N LEU A 318 2.28 -6.10 -13.25
CA LEU A 318 1.55 -4.84 -13.35
C LEU A 318 2.57 -3.72 -13.52
N GLN A 319 2.67 -3.17 -14.73
CA GLN A 319 3.73 -2.24 -15.10
C GLN A 319 3.32 -1.35 -16.26
N GLY A 320 4.04 -0.22 -16.42
CA GLY A 320 3.98 0.61 -17.61
C GLY A 320 4.81 0.04 -18.76
N THR A 321 4.94 0.79 -19.86
CA THR A 321 5.80 0.41 -20.99
C THR A 321 7.26 0.82 -20.82
N SER A 322 7.54 1.75 -19.91
CA SER A 322 8.90 2.13 -19.49
C SER A 322 9.17 1.51 -18.11
N ASN A 323 10.43 1.20 -17.82
CA ASN A 323 10.88 0.63 -16.53
C ASN A 323 10.05 -0.59 -16.10
N ALA A 324 9.92 -1.54 -17.02
CA ALA A 324 9.13 -2.75 -16.86
C ALA A 324 9.99 -3.88 -16.30
N TRP A 325 9.37 -4.85 -15.62
CA TRP A 325 10.03 -6.10 -15.27
C TRP A 325 10.25 -6.96 -16.51
N TYR A 326 11.43 -7.55 -16.61
CA TYR A 326 11.87 -8.47 -17.66
C TYR A 326 12.57 -9.67 -17.03
N VAL A 327 12.30 -10.86 -17.58
CA VAL A 327 13.11 -12.05 -17.33
C VAL A 327 14.06 -12.22 -18.51
N GLY A 328 15.37 -12.28 -18.25
CA GLY A 328 16.38 -12.34 -19.30
C GLY A 328 17.80 -12.47 -18.76
N THR A 329 18.78 -12.43 -19.66
CA THR A 329 20.19 -12.74 -19.35
C THR A 329 21.07 -11.51 -19.17
N ALA A 330 20.48 -10.32 -18.93
CA ALA A 330 21.27 -9.11 -18.71
C ALA A 330 22.06 -9.19 -17.41
N GLU A 331 21.54 -9.93 -16.43
CA GLU A 331 22.11 -10.18 -15.13
C GLU A 331 21.88 -11.65 -14.75
N ASN A 332 22.75 -12.22 -13.93
CA ASN A 332 22.63 -13.60 -13.43
C ASN A 332 23.45 -13.76 -12.13
N ASN A 333 22.91 -14.44 -11.13
CA ASN A 333 23.63 -14.88 -9.93
C ASN A 333 23.55 -16.40 -9.68
N THR A 334 22.87 -17.14 -10.54
CA THR A 334 22.69 -18.58 -10.39
C THR A 334 23.99 -19.33 -10.69
N ARG A 335 24.36 -20.26 -9.80
CA ARG A 335 25.57 -21.10 -9.92
C ARG A 335 25.23 -22.58 -9.97
N ASP A 336 26.05 -23.34 -10.71
CA ASP A 336 25.95 -24.80 -10.79
C ASP A 336 26.63 -25.50 -9.59
N GLU A 337 26.52 -26.83 -9.54
CA GLU A 337 27.12 -27.68 -8.50
C GLU A 337 28.67 -27.60 -8.42
N ASN A 338 29.32 -26.98 -9.41
CA ASN A 338 30.76 -26.76 -9.46
C ASN A 338 31.11 -25.27 -9.28
N ASP A 339 30.17 -24.46 -8.76
CA ASP A 339 30.31 -23.03 -8.49
C ASP A 339 30.49 -22.14 -9.74
N ASN A 340 30.16 -22.66 -10.94
CA ASN A 340 30.20 -21.86 -12.18
C ASN A 340 28.88 -21.14 -12.39
N LEU A 341 28.95 -19.88 -12.83
CA LEU A 341 27.77 -19.12 -13.23
C LEU A 341 27.04 -19.84 -14.38
N THR A 342 25.73 -20.03 -14.24
CA THR A 342 24.91 -20.70 -15.25
C THR A 342 24.74 -19.83 -16.50
N GLN A 343 24.18 -20.40 -17.57
CA GLN A 343 23.92 -19.68 -18.81
C GLN A 343 22.53 -19.01 -18.84
N GLY A 344 21.85 -18.92 -17.70
CA GLY A 344 20.53 -18.33 -17.62
C GLY A 344 20.55 -16.86 -17.22
N GLY A 345 19.59 -16.45 -16.38
CA GLY A 345 19.21 -15.05 -16.25
C GLY A 345 18.61 -14.71 -14.90
N SER A 346 17.99 -13.54 -14.81
CA SER A 346 17.34 -13.04 -13.61
C SER A 346 16.06 -12.29 -13.97
N LEU A 347 15.34 -11.80 -12.96
CA LEU A 347 14.20 -10.90 -13.12
C LEU A 347 14.66 -9.48 -12.76
N TYR A 348 14.54 -8.53 -13.69
CA TYR A 348 15.07 -7.17 -13.53
C TYR A 348 14.21 -6.11 -14.18
N ILE A 349 14.36 -4.87 -13.71
CA ILE A 349 13.77 -3.69 -14.32
C ILE A 349 14.59 -3.28 -15.54
N SER A 350 13.90 -2.96 -16.62
CA SER A 350 14.53 -2.52 -17.86
C SER A 350 13.74 -1.41 -18.56
N SER A 351 14.48 -0.41 -19.05
CA SER A 351 14.00 0.69 -19.90
C SER A 351 14.25 0.46 -21.39
N ASP A 352 14.97 -0.60 -21.77
CA ASP A 352 15.42 -0.87 -23.14
C ASP A 352 14.96 -2.24 -23.70
N ASN A 353 13.80 -2.69 -23.23
CA ASN A 353 13.17 -3.97 -23.58
C ASN A 353 14.02 -5.20 -23.22
N GLY A 354 14.67 -5.16 -22.06
CA GLY A 354 15.41 -6.28 -21.48
C GLY A 354 16.85 -6.39 -21.94
N THR A 355 17.41 -5.41 -22.66
CA THR A 355 18.82 -5.46 -23.09
C THR A 355 19.76 -5.22 -21.91
N THR A 356 19.39 -4.31 -21.01
CA THR A 356 20.11 -4.00 -19.77
C THR A 356 19.16 -3.94 -18.57
N ALA A 357 19.73 -4.13 -17.37
CA ALA A 357 19.06 -3.88 -16.09
C ALA A 357 19.09 -2.38 -15.72
N GLY A 358 18.65 -1.54 -16.65
CA GLY A 358 18.69 -0.08 -16.52
C GLY A 358 17.32 0.58 -16.40
N CYS A 359 17.28 1.75 -15.78
CA CYS A 359 16.04 2.52 -15.59
C CYS A 359 16.09 3.88 -16.31
N ASP A 360 14.96 4.28 -16.91
CA ASP A 360 14.69 5.65 -17.34
C ASP A 360 14.25 6.48 -16.13
N TYR A 361 15.23 7.11 -15.50
CA TYR A 361 15.03 7.98 -14.34
C TYR A 361 14.34 9.32 -14.66
N SER A 362 13.91 9.57 -15.91
CA SER A 362 13.08 10.74 -16.23
C SER A 362 11.57 10.50 -16.07
N SER A 363 11.17 9.26 -15.79
CA SER A 363 9.79 8.81 -15.72
C SER A 363 9.50 8.13 -14.38
N GLN A 364 8.51 8.61 -13.62
CA GLN A 364 8.12 7.99 -12.35
C GLN A 364 7.42 6.66 -12.64
N THR A 365 7.83 5.59 -11.95
CA THR A 365 7.28 4.25 -12.18
C THR A 365 7.06 3.51 -10.87
N ASN A 366 5.92 2.82 -10.79
CA ASN A 366 5.74 1.67 -9.90
C ASN A 366 5.52 0.44 -10.78
N ALA A 367 6.41 -0.54 -10.70
CA ALA A 367 6.33 -1.78 -11.45
C ALA A 367 6.31 -2.97 -10.49
N TYR A 368 5.37 -3.89 -10.70
CA TYR A 368 5.16 -5.04 -9.81
C TYR A 368 5.30 -6.35 -10.57
N ALA A 369 6.04 -7.28 -9.99
CA ALA A 369 6.06 -8.69 -10.34
C ALA A 369 5.58 -9.49 -9.13
N TYR A 370 4.56 -10.32 -9.27
CA TYR A 370 3.99 -11.04 -8.14
C TYR A 370 3.42 -12.40 -8.50
N PHE A 371 3.30 -13.27 -7.51
CA PHE A 371 2.60 -14.55 -7.64
C PHE A 371 1.75 -14.82 -6.41
N TYR A 372 0.78 -15.73 -6.56
CA TYR A 372 -0.13 -16.09 -5.48
C TYR A 372 0.33 -17.35 -4.76
N VAL A 373 0.16 -17.35 -3.45
CA VAL A 373 0.46 -18.49 -2.57
C VAL A 373 -0.65 -18.66 -1.55
N ASN A 374 -0.83 -19.89 -1.07
CA ASN A 374 -1.76 -20.21 0.02
C ASN A 374 -0.98 -20.63 1.27
N LEU A 375 -0.90 -19.72 2.24
CA LEU A 375 -0.20 -19.92 3.49
C LEU A 375 -1.10 -20.67 4.49
N GLN A 376 -0.54 -21.67 5.17
CA GLN A 376 -1.26 -22.49 6.13
C GLN A 376 -1.22 -21.86 7.53
N ALA A 377 -2.31 -22.04 8.30
CA ALA A 377 -2.38 -21.53 9.66
C ALA A 377 -1.38 -22.24 10.58
N ASN A 378 -0.72 -21.48 11.48
CA ASN A 378 0.29 -21.97 12.42
C ASN A 378 1.54 -22.57 11.71
N THR A 379 1.89 -22.04 10.53
CA THR A 379 3.10 -22.42 9.79
C THR A 379 3.87 -21.16 9.45
N SER A 380 5.15 -21.10 9.85
CA SER A 380 6.06 -20.04 9.43
C SER A 380 6.68 -20.38 8.08
N TYR A 381 6.96 -19.37 7.28
CA TYR A 381 7.58 -19.51 5.97
C TYR A 381 8.83 -18.65 5.86
N GLY A 382 9.81 -19.13 5.09
CA GLY A 382 11.03 -18.41 4.76
C GLY A 382 10.99 -17.99 3.31
N LEU A 383 11.21 -16.71 3.05
CA LEU A 383 11.45 -16.17 1.71
C LEU A 383 12.91 -15.75 1.63
N GLN A 384 13.64 -16.31 0.66
CA GLN A 384 15.02 -15.95 0.38
C GLN A 384 15.19 -15.63 -1.10
N PHE A 385 15.98 -14.61 -1.42
CA PHE A 385 16.32 -14.26 -2.80
C PHE A 385 17.59 -13.42 -2.83
N ASP A 386 18.27 -13.41 -3.97
CA ASP A 386 19.39 -12.51 -4.21
C ASP A 386 18.89 -11.25 -4.90
N TRP A 387 19.48 -10.10 -4.58
CA TRP A 387 19.09 -8.83 -5.18
C TRP A 387 20.26 -7.88 -5.37
N LYS A 388 20.09 -6.92 -6.27
CA LYS A 388 20.87 -5.68 -6.32
C LYS A 388 19.98 -4.56 -6.87
N ALA A 389 20.20 -3.35 -6.38
CA ALA A 389 19.48 -2.16 -6.82
C ALA A 389 20.30 -0.94 -6.41
N LYS A 390 20.86 -0.21 -7.38
CA LYS A 390 21.63 0.99 -7.08
C LYS A 390 20.71 2.19 -6.85
N GLY A 391 19.86 2.50 -7.83
CA GLY A 391 18.86 3.57 -7.70
C GLY A 391 19.47 4.92 -7.30
N ASP A 392 18.72 5.73 -6.56
CA ASP A 392 19.20 6.89 -5.80
C ASP A 392 18.94 6.67 -4.30
N SER A 393 19.80 7.24 -3.46
CA SER A 393 19.83 6.96 -2.02
C SER A 393 18.58 7.38 -1.26
N TRP A 394 17.62 8.07 -1.90
CA TRP A 394 16.40 8.58 -1.25
C TRP A 394 15.12 7.90 -1.74
N SER A 395 14.96 7.71 -3.05
CA SER A 395 13.64 7.48 -3.61
C SER A 395 13.51 6.25 -4.52
N ASP A 396 14.60 5.71 -5.07
CA ASP A 396 14.50 4.60 -6.01
C ASP A 396 14.93 3.30 -5.33
N TYR A 397 14.03 2.34 -5.25
CA TYR A 397 14.27 1.12 -4.47
C TYR A 397 13.39 -0.06 -4.89
N LEU A 398 13.89 -1.24 -4.57
CA LEU A 398 13.12 -2.48 -4.52
C LEU A 398 12.46 -2.61 -3.15
N SER A 399 11.21 -3.09 -3.12
CA SER A 399 10.53 -3.50 -1.90
C SER A 399 9.76 -4.79 -2.14
N VAL A 400 9.70 -5.65 -1.12
CA VAL A 400 8.89 -6.86 -1.15
C VAL A 400 7.67 -6.69 -0.26
N TYR A 401 6.50 -7.12 -0.74
CA TYR A 401 5.26 -7.05 0.01
C TYR A 401 4.57 -8.42 0.07
N LEU A 402 3.89 -8.66 1.18
CA LEU A 402 2.92 -9.75 1.35
C LEU A 402 1.53 -9.14 1.53
N LEU A 403 0.72 -9.21 0.47
CA LEU A 403 -0.61 -8.59 0.44
C LEU A 403 -1.67 -9.67 0.37
N ARG A 404 -2.81 -9.48 1.03
CA ARG A 404 -3.94 -10.40 0.83
C ARG A 404 -4.36 -10.41 -0.65
N ALA A 405 -4.84 -11.54 -1.13
CA ALA A 405 -5.20 -11.70 -2.54
C ALA A 405 -6.21 -10.66 -3.05
N ASP A 406 -7.09 -10.16 -2.17
CA ASP A 406 -8.12 -9.15 -2.45
C ASP A 406 -7.63 -7.71 -2.48
N VAL A 407 -6.38 -7.44 -2.10
CA VAL A 407 -5.78 -6.09 -2.19
C VAL A 407 -5.47 -5.77 -3.64
N GLU A 408 -6.09 -4.73 -4.19
CA GLU A 408 -5.84 -4.25 -5.55
C GLU A 408 -4.50 -3.50 -5.62
N LEU A 409 -3.68 -3.82 -6.63
CA LEU A 409 -2.45 -3.10 -6.92
C LEU A 409 -2.71 -2.02 -7.96
N SER A 410 -2.03 -0.88 -7.82
CA SER A 410 -2.10 0.24 -8.73
C SER A 410 -0.70 0.65 -9.16
N SER A 411 -0.50 0.90 -10.47
CA SER A 411 0.75 1.49 -10.95
C SER A 411 0.95 2.95 -10.53
N ALA A 412 -0.08 3.59 -9.98
CA ALA A 412 0.00 4.98 -9.51
C ALA A 412 0.66 5.11 -8.14
N ASP A 413 0.45 4.15 -7.24
CA ASP A 413 0.84 4.25 -5.83
C ASP A 413 1.34 2.90 -5.30
N LEU A 414 2.34 2.93 -4.40
CA LEU A 414 2.79 1.75 -3.68
C LEU A 414 1.77 1.27 -2.63
N PRO A 415 1.76 -0.03 -2.28
CA PRO A 415 0.92 -0.54 -1.19
C PRO A 415 1.24 0.14 0.15
N TYR A 416 0.18 0.46 0.91
CA TYR A 416 0.31 1.12 2.22
C TYR A 416 0.74 0.17 3.35
N GLU A 417 0.37 -1.11 3.27
CA GLU A 417 0.66 -2.14 4.28
C GLU A 417 1.34 -3.36 3.66
N GLY A 418 1.84 -4.27 4.51
CA GLY A 418 2.37 -5.56 4.09
C GLY A 418 3.79 -5.50 3.53
N ASN A 419 4.52 -4.40 3.70
CA ASN A 419 5.93 -4.32 3.31
C ASN A 419 6.78 -5.22 4.24
N LEU A 420 7.57 -6.11 3.64
CA LEU A 420 8.42 -7.07 4.32
C LEU A 420 9.88 -6.62 4.50
N THR A 421 10.42 -5.81 3.58
CA THR A 421 11.87 -5.50 3.51
C THR A 421 12.22 -4.04 3.82
N GLY A 422 11.26 -3.14 3.78
CA GLY A 422 11.54 -1.72 3.59
C GLY A 422 12.12 -1.45 2.19
N SER A 423 13.07 -0.52 2.09
CA SER A 423 13.70 -0.10 0.84
C SER A 423 15.06 -0.78 0.65
N LEU A 424 15.15 -1.65 -0.35
CA LEU A 424 16.38 -2.27 -0.81
C LEU A 424 16.98 -1.42 -1.95
N LYS A 425 18.13 -0.77 -1.71
CA LYS A 425 18.77 0.21 -2.61
C LYS A 425 20.25 0.41 -2.27
N ASP A 426 20.95 1.26 -3.06
CA ASP A 426 22.36 1.65 -2.94
C ASP A 426 23.41 0.54 -3.23
N GLU A 427 22.96 -0.64 -3.67
CA GLU A 427 23.81 -1.82 -3.90
C GLU A 427 23.94 -2.16 -5.39
N ASP A 428 25.18 -2.13 -5.92
CA ASP A 428 25.51 -2.53 -7.29
C ASP A 428 26.14 -3.94 -7.39
N THR A 429 26.35 -4.58 -6.23
CA THR A 429 26.79 -5.97 -6.10
C THR A 429 25.67 -6.83 -5.51
N TRP A 430 25.69 -8.13 -5.81
CA TRP A 430 24.69 -9.07 -5.33
C TRP A 430 24.67 -9.15 -3.80
N GLN A 431 23.50 -8.90 -3.24
CA GLN A 431 23.13 -9.12 -1.85
C GLN A 431 22.21 -10.34 -1.76
N SER A 432 22.09 -10.94 -0.58
CA SER A 432 21.07 -11.94 -0.26
C SER A 432 20.12 -11.39 0.79
N GLU A 433 18.82 -11.58 0.59
CA GLU A 433 17.76 -11.17 1.52
C GLU A 433 17.04 -12.40 2.07
N GLY A 434 16.75 -12.40 3.37
CA GLY A 434 16.09 -13.50 4.06
C GLY A 434 14.99 -13.02 5.01
N ILE A 435 13.74 -13.41 4.74
CA ILE A 435 12.56 -12.90 5.44
C ILE A 435 11.75 -14.04 6.05
N VAL A 436 11.45 -13.92 7.35
CA VAL A 436 10.47 -14.79 8.03
C VAL A 436 9.07 -14.22 7.85
N ILE A 437 8.18 -15.01 7.26
CA ILE A 437 6.73 -14.79 7.29
C ILE A 437 6.18 -15.60 8.46
N ASP A 438 5.61 -14.91 9.44
CA ASP A 438 5.21 -15.51 10.71
C ASP A 438 3.92 -16.36 10.62
N ASP A 439 3.73 -17.22 11.61
CA ASP A 439 2.68 -18.24 11.66
C ASP A 439 1.26 -17.71 11.92
N THR A 440 1.11 -16.40 12.18
CA THR A 440 -0.18 -15.71 12.30
C THR A 440 -0.80 -15.38 10.94
N VAL A 441 -0.03 -15.44 9.86
CA VAL A 441 -0.50 -15.16 8.49
C VAL A 441 -1.01 -16.45 7.84
N SER A 442 -2.27 -16.46 7.39
CA SER A 442 -2.85 -17.63 6.71
C SER A 442 -3.93 -17.26 5.68
N GLY A 443 -4.07 -18.11 4.66
CA GLY A 443 -4.94 -17.89 3.51
C GLY A 443 -4.16 -17.52 2.25
N VAL A 444 -4.87 -16.97 1.26
CA VAL A 444 -4.27 -16.66 -0.05
C VAL A 444 -3.72 -15.24 -0.08
N TYR A 445 -2.44 -15.14 -0.42
CA TYR A 445 -1.68 -13.90 -0.49
C TYR A 445 -0.99 -13.75 -1.84
N LYS A 446 -0.69 -12.50 -2.19
CA LYS A 446 0.25 -12.08 -3.23
C LYS A 446 1.60 -11.84 -2.57
N LEU A 447 2.65 -12.48 -3.07
CA LEU A 447 4.01 -12.05 -2.79
C LEU A 447 4.47 -11.16 -3.94
N VAL A 448 4.81 -9.91 -3.63
CA VAL A 448 5.00 -8.83 -4.62
C VAL A 448 6.41 -8.28 -4.52
N PHE A 449 7.16 -8.33 -5.62
CA PHE A 449 8.38 -7.55 -5.82
C PHE A 449 8.01 -6.25 -6.53
N ALA A 450 8.28 -5.13 -5.88
CA ALA A 450 7.90 -3.80 -6.34
C ALA A 450 9.15 -2.95 -6.59
N TRP A 451 9.29 -2.41 -7.80
CA TRP A 451 10.22 -1.35 -8.09
C TRP A 451 9.50 -0.01 -8.04
N HIS A 452 10.11 0.95 -7.34
CA HIS A 452 9.69 2.34 -7.33
C HIS A 452 10.83 3.22 -7.84
N ASN A 453 10.50 4.20 -8.69
CA ASN A 453 11.38 5.32 -8.97
C ASN A 453 10.60 6.64 -9.10
N ASP A 454 11.19 7.77 -8.71
CA ASP A 454 10.48 9.05 -8.52
C ASP A 454 10.64 10.08 -9.65
N SER A 455 11.25 9.71 -10.77
CA SER A 455 11.65 10.59 -11.89
C SER A 455 12.79 11.59 -11.61
N TYR A 456 13.59 11.38 -10.57
CA TYR A 456 14.72 12.25 -10.24
C TYR A 456 16.01 11.52 -9.86
N GLY A 457 17.01 11.60 -10.74
CA GLY A 457 18.33 11.02 -10.47
C GLY A 457 18.28 9.49 -10.41
N GLY A 458 19.41 8.85 -10.11
CA GLY A 458 19.52 7.40 -10.04
C GLY A 458 20.67 6.84 -10.87
N LEU A 459 21.17 5.69 -10.45
CA LEU A 459 22.25 4.96 -11.09
C LEU A 459 21.82 3.51 -11.34
N ASP A 460 22.37 2.92 -12.40
CA ASP A 460 22.16 1.51 -12.69
C ASP A 460 23.12 0.61 -11.86
N PRO A 461 22.75 -0.65 -11.58
CA PRO A 461 21.53 -1.32 -12.03
C PRO A 461 20.27 -0.82 -11.30
N ALA A 462 19.13 -0.84 -12.01
CA ALA A 462 17.82 -0.81 -11.36
C ALA A 462 17.60 -2.10 -10.56
N ALA A 463 16.39 -2.34 -10.04
CA ALA A 463 16.13 -3.58 -9.31
C ALA A 463 16.38 -4.83 -10.17
N VAL A 464 17.16 -5.76 -9.62
CA VAL A 464 17.44 -7.09 -10.14
C VAL A 464 17.22 -8.07 -9.00
N ILE A 465 16.51 -9.17 -9.24
CA ILE A 465 16.32 -10.28 -8.31
C ILE A 465 16.60 -11.63 -8.98
N ASP A 466 17.18 -12.55 -8.22
CA ASP A 466 17.49 -13.91 -8.65
C ASP A 466 17.30 -14.90 -7.49
N ASN A 467 17.33 -16.21 -7.76
CA ASN A 467 17.29 -17.29 -6.76
C ASN A 467 16.13 -17.18 -5.74
N VAL A 468 14.92 -16.84 -6.20
CA VAL A 468 13.74 -16.70 -5.33
C VAL A 468 13.32 -18.07 -4.78
N HIS A 469 13.33 -18.21 -3.46
CA HIS A 469 12.96 -19.44 -2.75
C HIS A 469 11.97 -19.12 -1.62
N LEU A 470 10.77 -19.70 -1.70
CA LEU A 470 9.77 -19.66 -0.64
C LEU A 470 9.53 -21.09 -0.12
N PHE A 471 9.71 -21.30 1.17
CA PHE A 471 9.64 -22.63 1.80
C PHE A 471 9.06 -22.58 3.21
N GLU A 472 8.65 -23.73 3.74
CA GLU A 472 8.20 -23.85 5.13
C GLU A 472 9.39 -23.84 6.09
N LEU A 473 9.32 -23.04 7.15
CA LEU A 473 10.33 -23.02 8.20
C LEU A 473 10.03 -24.08 9.25
N THR A 474 10.91 -25.06 9.36
CA THR A 474 10.84 -26.09 10.41
C THR A 474 11.66 -25.73 11.65
N CYS A 475 12.53 -24.72 11.56
CA CYS A 475 13.29 -24.17 12.67
C CYS A 475 13.63 -22.68 12.43
N ALA A 476 13.95 -21.95 13.50
CA ALA A 476 14.22 -20.51 13.49
C ALA A 476 15.55 -20.16 12.79
N PRO A 477 15.69 -18.97 12.20
CA PRO A 477 16.98 -18.51 11.66
C PRO A 477 18.02 -18.28 12.77
N ALA A 478 19.29 -18.13 12.38
CA ALA A 478 20.34 -17.72 13.33
C ALA A 478 20.11 -16.28 13.81
N SER A 479 20.22 -16.06 15.11
CA SER A 479 19.97 -14.76 15.76
C SER A 479 21.24 -13.95 15.99
N SER A 480 22.40 -14.60 16.11
CA SER A 480 23.70 -13.92 16.15
C SER A 480 24.84 -14.85 15.76
N ILE A 481 25.89 -14.26 15.18
CA ILE A 481 27.18 -14.90 14.93
C ILE A 481 28.25 -14.10 15.65
N ASP A 482 29.03 -14.76 16.49
CA ASP A 482 30.20 -14.19 17.16
C ASP A 482 31.46 -14.92 16.72
N VAL A 483 32.53 -14.17 16.47
CA VAL A 483 33.77 -14.69 15.87
C VAL A 483 34.96 -14.37 16.78
N GLU A 484 35.52 -15.40 17.42
CA GLU A 484 36.68 -15.29 18.28
C GLU A 484 37.94 -15.76 17.54
N TRP A 485 38.89 -14.84 17.31
CA TRP A 485 40.12 -15.11 16.58
C TRP A 485 41.27 -15.56 17.49
N THR A 486 42.15 -16.42 16.98
CA THR A 486 43.36 -16.91 17.65
C THR A 486 44.56 -16.79 16.70
N ASP A 487 45.71 -16.38 17.26
CA ASP A 487 47.00 -16.38 16.58
C ASP A 487 47.70 -17.73 16.77
N GLU A 488 47.87 -18.47 15.67
CA GLU A 488 48.53 -19.79 15.64
C GLU A 488 50.01 -19.69 15.21
N GLN A 489 50.61 -18.49 15.31
CA GLN A 489 51.99 -18.12 14.96
C GLN A 489 52.34 -18.18 13.47
N THR A 490 51.69 -19.06 12.70
CA THR A 490 51.92 -19.24 11.25
C THR A 490 50.69 -18.93 10.41
N HIS A 491 49.52 -18.86 11.03
CA HIS A 491 48.24 -18.50 10.42
C HIS A 491 47.27 -18.01 11.51
N ALA A 492 46.16 -17.40 11.11
CA ALA A 492 45.03 -17.15 11.98
C ALA A 492 44.10 -18.37 12.04
N SER A 493 43.40 -18.55 13.16
CA SER A 493 42.25 -19.46 13.29
C SER A 493 41.11 -18.71 13.98
N CYS A 494 39.89 -19.22 13.89
CA CYS A 494 38.77 -18.69 14.66
C CYS A 494 37.81 -19.77 15.15
N VAL A 495 37.06 -19.42 16.19
CA VAL A 495 35.90 -20.14 16.69
C VAL A 495 34.67 -19.27 16.45
N VAL A 496 33.68 -19.81 15.75
CA VAL A 496 32.45 -19.13 15.38
C VAL A 496 31.30 -19.69 16.22
N SER A 497 30.76 -18.86 17.10
CA SER A 497 29.61 -19.17 17.95
C SER A 497 28.34 -18.65 17.28
N ILE A 498 27.42 -19.55 16.98
CA ILE A 498 26.14 -19.25 16.35
C ILE A 498 25.02 -19.51 17.36
N GLU A 499 24.18 -18.51 17.58
CA GLU A 499 22.98 -18.61 18.42
C GLU A 499 21.73 -18.66 17.55
N SER A 500 20.73 -19.44 17.98
CA SER A 500 19.39 -19.49 17.37
C SER A 500 18.37 -20.03 18.37
N ASP A 501 17.08 -19.78 18.13
CA ASP A 501 15.98 -20.29 18.95
C ASP A 501 15.65 -21.77 18.63
N ASN A 502 16.68 -22.58 18.46
CA ASN A 502 16.57 -23.99 18.06
C ASN A 502 17.27 -24.91 19.07
N GLU A 503 16.75 -26.13 19.22
CA GLU A 503 17.39 -27.17 20.02
C GLU A 503 18.11 -28.19 19.13
N ASN A 504 19.38 -28.49 19.44
CA ASN A 504 20.16 -29.57 18.83
C ASN A 504 20.29 -29.53 17.29
N VAL A 505 20.31 -28.33 16.71
CA VAL A 505 20.55 -28.15 15.26
C VAL A 505 22.04 -28.07 14.95
N THR A 506 22.39 -28.40 13.70
CA THR A 506 23.70 -28.05 13.10
C THR A 506 23.52 -26.82 12.22
N TYR A 507 24.62 -26.21 11.80
CA TYR A 507 24.64 -25.04 10.93
C TYR A 507 25.53 -25.32 9.72
N ALA A 508 25.08 -24.90 8.54
CA ALA A 508 25.95 -24.64 7.41
C ALA A 508 26.54 -23.24 7.60
N LEU A 509 27.78 -23.18 8.09
CA LEU A 509 28.53 -21.93 8.24
C LEU A 509 29.29 -21.67 6.95
N GLU A 510 28.99 -20.55 6.30
CA GLU A 510 29.70 -20.08 5.12
C GLU A 510 30.61 -18.93 5.50
N TYR A 511 31.84 -18.94 4.99
CA TYR A 511 32.78 -17.82 5.15
C TYR A 511 33.58 -17.56 3.87
N LYS A 512 34.00 -16.32 3.68
CA LYS A 512 34.90 -15.92 2.58
C LYS A 512 35.72 -14.71 2.95
N MET A 513 36.83 -14.47 2.25
CA MET A 513 37.48 -13.16 2.31
C MET A 513 36.55 -12.11 1.70
N GLN A 514 36.52 -10.90 2.25
CA GLN A 514 35.61 -9.84 1.79
C GLN A 514 35.70 -9.57 0.27
N GLU A 515 36.90 -9.67 -0.29
CA GLU A 515 37.20 -9.44 -1.72
C GLU A 515 36.93 -10.67 -2.62
N GLN A 516 36.47 -11.78 -2.07
CA GLN A 516 36.17 -13.01 -2.81
C GLN A 516 34.68 -13.14 -3.09
N ASP A 517 34.35 -13.75 -4.23
CA ASP A 517 32.96 -14.02 -4.59
C ASP A 517 32.45 -15.32 -3.95
N ALA A 518 33.29 -16.36 -3.95
CA ALA A 518 32.91 -17.72 -3.57
C ALA A 518 32.95 -17.93 -2.04
N TRP A 519 31.90 -18.57 -1.52
CA TRP A 519 31.77 -18.97 -0.13
C TRP A 519 32.39 -20.35 0.11
N ILE A 520 33.02 -20.52 1.27
CA ILE A 520 33.48 -21.82 1.77
C ILE A 520 32.49 -22.27 2.85
N GLU A 521 31.85 -23.42 2.66
CA GLU A 521 30.92 -23.99 3.62
C GLU A 521 31.60 -24.98 4.58
N VAL A 522 31.25 -24.90 5.87
CA VAL A 522 31.57 -25.87 6.91
C VAL A 522 30.28 -26.21 7.67
N VAL A 523 29.92 -27.49 7.69
CA VAL A 523 28.76 -27.98 8.44
C VAL A 523 29.19 -28.49 9.82
N GLY A 524 28.56 -28.00 10.87
CA GLY A 524 28.87 -28.42 12.24
C GLY A 524 27.87 -27.94 13.28
N ALA A 525 28.02 -28.42 14.52
CA ALA A 525 27.31 -27.84 15.66
C ALA A 525 28.05 -26.60 16.15
N SER A 526 27.31 -25.60 16.66
CA SER A 526 27.91 -24.42 17.29
C SER A 526 28.60 -24.79 18.62
N PRO A 527 29.82 -24.28 18.90
CA PRO A 527 30.63 -23.43 18.04
C PRO A 527 31.46 -24.21 17.01
N ILE A 528 31.74 -23.58 15.86
CA ILE A 528 32.47 -24.17 14.72
C ILE A 528 33.88 -23.58 14.63
N SER A 529 34.91 -24.42 14.50
CA SER A 529 36.31 -23.96 14.38
C SER A 529 36.82 -23.95 12.93
N ILE A 530 37.44 -22.85 12.52
CA ILE A 530 38.07 -22.69 11.20
C ILE A 530 39.57 -22.42 11.38
N ASN A 531 40.40 -23.08 10.57
CA ASN A 531 41.86 -23.03 10.67
C ASN A 531 42.50 -22.62 9.34
N ASN A 532 43.79 -22.29 9.37
CA ASN A 532 44.61 -21.90 8.22
C ASN A 532 44.09 -20.64 7.49
N LEU A 533 43.63 -19.65 8.24
CA LEU A 533 43.20 -18.36 7.70
C LEU A 533 44.37 -17.38 7.61
N SER A 534 44.34 -16.50 6.62
CA SER A 534 45.32 -15.43 6.46
C SER A 534 45.18 -14.38 7.57
N TYR A 535 46.30 -13.86 8.08
CA TYR A 535 46.34 -12.76 9.03
C TYR A 535 45.88 -11.42 8.42
N GLY A 536 45.43 -10.50 9.27
CA GLY A 536 45.06 -9.13 8.87
C GLY A 536 44.09 -9.04 7.70
N THR A 537 43.24 -10.05 7.52
CA THR A 537 42.34 -10.20 6.38
C THR A 537 40.90 -10.05 6.86
N PRO A 538 40.06 -9.23 6.19
CA PRO A 538 38.63 -9.17 6.45
C PRO A 538 37.92 -10.41 5.92
N TYR A 539 37.12 -11.05 6.77
CA TYR A 539 36.26 -12.17 6.42
C TYR A 539 34.79 -11.84 6.67
N LEU A 540 33.94 -12.27 5.76
CA LEU A 540 32.49 -12.29 5.93
C LEU A 540 32.07 -13.70 6.38
N PHE A 541 31.12 -13.77 7.31
CA PHE A 541 30.54 -15.00 7.82
C PHE A 541 29.01 -14.93 7.73
N ARG A 542 28.37 -16.03 7.36
CA ARG A 542 26.91 -16.20 7.45
C ARG A 542 26.58 -17.64 7.78
N ALA A 543 25.42 -17.89 8.39
CA ALA A 543 25.06 -19.24 8.81
C ALA A 543 23.60 -19.57 8.49
N THR A 544 23.39 -20.81 8.06
CA THR A 544 22.05 -21.37 7.83
C THR A 544 21.82 -22.54 8.79
N PRO A 545 20.86 -22.44 9.74
CA PRO A 545 20.46 -23.56 10.58
C PRO A 545 19.94 -24.75 9.74
N ILE A 546 20.39 -25.95 10.06
CA ILE A 546 19.96 -27.22 9.46
C ILE A 546 19.08 -27.94 10.49
N CYS A 547 17.78 -27.90 10.28
CA CYS A 547 16.77 -28.25 11.28
C CYS A 547 16.70 -29.76 11.54
N ASN A 548 16.73 -30.57 10.47
CA ASN A 548 16.57 -32.03 10.54
C ASN A 548 17.40 -32.79 9.49
N GLY A 549 18.48 -32.16 9.01
CA GLY A 549 19.43 -32.73 8.05
C GLY A 549 19.10 -32.51 6.58
N THR A 550 17.85 -32.19 6.24
CA THR A 550 17.44 -31.82 4.86
C THR A 550 16.67 -30.50 4.81
N ASP A 551 16.03 -30.09 5.90
CA ASP A 551 15.33 -28.81 5.97
C ASP A 551 16.27 -27.76 6.54
N TYR A 552 16.38 -26.66 5.81
CA TYR A 552 17.20 -25.51 6.15
C TYR A 552 16.29 -24.36 6.58
N SER A 553 16.77 -23.53 7.51
CA SER A 553 16.14 -22.25 7.80
C SER A 553 16.64 -21.17 6.83
N ILE A 554 16.44 -19.91 7.16
CA ILE A 554 16.96 -18.77 6.40
C ILE A 554 18.43 -18.55 6.74
N THR A 555 19.25 -18.25 5.73
CA THR A 555 20.63 -17.79 5.94
C THR A 555 20.65 -16.45 6.64
N SER A 556 21.48 -16.30 7.66
CA SER A 556 21.63 -15.03 8.38
C SER A 556 22.21 -13.93 7.50
N ASP A 557 22.10 -12.68 7.97
CA ASP A 557 22.91 -11.58 7.47
C ASP A 557 24.41 -11.88 7.60
N GLU A 558 25.20 -11.17 6.79
CA GLU A 558 26.65 -11.27 6.79
C GLU A 558 27.26 -10.54 8.00
N VAL A 559 28.20 -11.19 8.67
CA VAL A 559 29.02 -10.61 9.74
C VAL A 559 30.44 -10.41 9.24
N LEU A 560 30.87 -9.15 9.17
CA LEU A 560 32.26 -8.78 8.87
C LEU A 560 33.12 -8.88 10.14
N SER A 561 34.21 -9.63 10.06
CA SER A 561 35.20 -9.73 11.14
C SER A 561 36.62 -9.77 10.58
N TYR A 562 37.56 -9.10 11.26
CA TYR A 562 38.96 -9.02 10.86
C TYR A 562 39.77 -10.06 11.61
N SER A 563 40.52 -10.89 10.89
CA SER A 563 41.44 -11.82 11.52
C SER A 563 42.51 -11.10 12.32
N VAL A 564 43.01 -11.73 13.38
CA VAL A 564 44.20 -11.27 14.11
C VAL A 564 45.38 -10.95 13.19
N CYS A 565 46.30 -10.14 13.69
CA CYS A 565 47.47 -9.69 12.95
C CYS A 565 48.70 -10.49 13.35
N GLY A 566 49.38 -11.07 12.36
CA GLY A 566 50.65 -11.74 12.56
C GLY A 566 51.83 -10.78 12.54
N VAL A 567 53.04 -11.32 12.74
CA VAL A 567 54.29 -10.56 12.63
C VAL A 567 54.59 -10.26 11.15
N ALA A 568 54.70 -8.98 10.81
CA ALA A 568 55.05 -8.53 9.46
C ALA A 568 56.56 -8.73 9.19
N SER A 569 56.89 -9.14 7.95
CA SER A 569 58.28 -9.31 7.51
C SER A 569 58.70 -8.22 6.54
N ALA A 570 59.95 -7.74 6.64
CA ALA A 570 60.52 -6.88 5.61
C ALA A 570 60.86 -7.69 4.33
N PRO A 571 60.64 -7.14 3.11
CA PRO A 571 60.12 -5.80 2.83
C PRO A 571 58.59 -5.72 3.04
N TYR A 572 58.17 -4.66 3.73
CA TYR A 572 56.77 -4.31 3.92
C TYR A 572 56.53 -2.90 3.38
N SER A 573 55.37 -2.69 2.78
CA SER A 573 54.94 -1.38 2.29
C SER A 573 53.48 -1.17 2.65
N GLU A 574 53.19 0.00 3.22
CA GLU A 574 51.82 0.46 3.47
C GLU A 574 51.57 1.69 2.60
N SER A 575 50.52 1.63 1.78
CA SER A 575 50.05 2.76 0.97
C SER A 575 48.78 3.40 1.52
N PHE A 576 48.15 2.81 2.55
CA PHE A 576 46.89 3.21 3.17
C PHE A 576 45.65 3.06 2.28
N GLU A 577 45.78 2.35 1.16
CA GLU A 577 44.67 2.14 0.22
C GLU A 577 43.60 1.18 0.78
N GLY A 578 43.94 0.39 1.81
CA GLY A 578 42.97 -0.42 2.57
C GLY A 578 42.07 0.41 3.51
N GLY A 579 42.29 1.73 3.60
CA GLY A 579 41.49 2.63 4.42
C GLY A 579 41.71 2.48 5.93
N PHE A 580 40.97 3.28 6.70
CA PHE A 580 40.97 3.26 8.16
C PHE A 580 39.64 2.69 8.66
N VAL A 581 39.69 1.51 9.27
CA VAL A 581 38.51 0.75 9.73
C VAL A 581 38.46 0.70 11.26
N ASN A 582 37.28 0.41 11.82
CA ASN A 582 37.18 0.08 13.23
C ASN A 582 37.46 -1.42 13.44
N THR A 583 38.64 -1.74 13.93
CA THR A 583 39.11 -3.10 14.22
C THR A 583 38.63 -3.65 15.57
N ASN A 584 38.07 -2.81 16.45
CA ASN A 584 37.75 -3.13 17.85
C ASN A 584 38.90 -3.82 18.60
N ASP A 585 40.16 -3.49 18.29
CA ASP A 585 41.36 -4.13 18.84
C ASP A 585 41.61 -3.84 20.36
N GLY A 586 40.76 -3.02 20.98
CA GLY A 586 40.84 -2.66 22.40
C GLY A 586 41.93 -1.63 22.77
N VAL A 587 42.81 -1.28 21.82
CA VAL A 587 43.92 -0.33 21.99
C VAL A 587 43.62 0.99 21.27
N SER A 588 43.21 0.89 20.00
CA SER A 588 42.84 2.01 19.14
C SER A 588 41.56 2.67 19.64
N ASN A 589 41.55 4.00 19.67
CA ASN A 589 40.35 4.79 20.00
C ASN A 589 39.85 5.63 18.81
N ARG A 590 40.39 5.33 17.63
CA ARG A 590 40.01 5.86 16.31
C ARG A 590 40.15 4.73 15.29
N ASN A 591 39.47 4.88 14.15
CA ASN A 591 39.68 3.99 13.01
C ASN A 591 41.16 3.95 12.63
N THR A 592 41.63 2.83 12.13
CA THR A 592 43.04 2.55 11.89
C THR A 592 43.21 1.66 10.67
N PRO A 593 44.33 1.72 9.94
CA PRO A 593 44.66 0.69 8.96
C PRO A 593 44.66 -0.69 9.60
N VAL A 594 44.28 -1.71 8.84
CA VAL A 594 44.27 -3.09 9.35
C VAL A 594 45.67 -3.46 9.87
N CYS A 595 45.74 -4.02 11.07
CA CYS A 595 46.98 -4.33 11.80
C CYS A 595 47.83 -3.17 12.33
N TRP A 596 47.33 -1.94 12.23
CA TRP A 596 47.92 -0.77 12.87
C TRP A 596 47.12 -0.37 14.10
N PHE A 597 47.72 0.38 15.03
CA PHE A 597 46.99 1.05 16.12
C PHE A 597 46.92 2.56 15.91
N ASN A 598 45.75 3.14 16.19
CA ASN A 598 45.54 4.60 16.14
C ASN A 598 45.06 5.12 17.50
N ILE A 599 45.95 5.79 18.21
CA ILE A 599 45.72 6.30 19.57
C ILE A 599 45.72 7.83 19.53
N ASN A 600 44.53 8.41 19.68
CA ASN A 600 44.31 9.82 19.89
C ASN A 600 44.48 10.17 21.38
N GLY A 601 45.34 11.16 21.67
CA GLY A 601 45.69 11.65 22.99
C GLY A 601 44.61 12.48 23.69
N GLY A 602 43.50 12.79 23.02
CA GLY A 602 42.29 13.34 23.66
C GLY A 602 41.65 14.54 22.97
N ALA A 603 42.19 15.00 21.84
CA ALA A 603 41.58 16.08 21.07
C ALA A 603 40.36 15.59 20.28
N SER A 604 39.26 16.37 20.28
CA SER A 604 38.03 15.95 19.60
C SER A 604 38.11 16.00 18.08
N SER A 605 38.94 16.91 17.55
CA SER A 605 38.95 17.30 16.13
C SER A 605 40.32 17.17 15.45
N TYR A 606 41.34 16.71 16.18
CA TYR A 606 42.70 16.55 15.69
C TYR A 606 43.15 15.13 16.05
N TYR A 607 43.33 14.30 15.03
CA TYR A 607 43.71 12.89 15.15
C TYR A 607 44.16 12.37 13.78
N PHE A 608 44.81 11.21 13.76
CA PHE A 608 45.11 10.52 12.50
C PHE A 608 43.83 10.00 11.86
N SER A 609 43.61 10.34 10.59
CA SER A 609 42.50 9.83 9.79
C SER A 609 42.96 9.59 8.36
N GLU A 610 42.22 8.75 7.63
CA GLU A 610 42.36 8.68 6.19
C GLU A 610 42.00 10.02 5.52
N SER A 611 42.63 10.30 4.38
CA SER A 611 42.34 11.45 3.54
C SER A 611 42.56 11.08 2.08
N SER A 612 41.62 11.49 1.22
CA SER A 612 41.78 11.43 -0.24
C SER A 612 42.50 12.64 -0.83
N MET A 613 42.79 13.65 -0.01
CA MET A 613 43.52 14.83 -0.43
C MET A 613 45.03 14.55 -0.39
N ASP A 614 45.71 14.85 -1.50
CA ASP A 614 47.17 14.89 -1.58
C ASP A 614 47.90 13.57 -1.30
N ALA A 615 47.23 12.42 -1.53
CA ALA A 615 47.86 11.10 -1.50
C ALA A 615 49.08 11.05 -2.44
N HIS A 616 50.18 10.47 -1.98
CA HIS A 616 51.40 10.39 -2.79
C HIS A 616 51.25 9.35 -3.92
N SER A 617 50.67 8.20 -3.59
CA SER A 617 50.40 7.08 -4.49
C SER A 617 49.02 6.55 -4.14
N GLY A 618 48.25 6.15 -5.15
CA GLY A 618 46.88 5.72 -4.95
C GLY A 618 45.94 6.90 -4.65
N ASN A 619 44.87 6.61 -3.93
CA ASN A 619 43.79 7.55 -3.64
C ASN A 619 43.78 8.05 -2.20
N ILE A 620 44.40 7.32 -1.26
CA ILE A 620 44.25 7.56 0.18
C ILE A 620 45.63 7.73 0.83
N CYS A 621 45.72 8.53 1.88
CA CYS A 621 46.88 8.59 2.76
C CYS A 621 46.47 8.72 4.22
N ALA A 622 47.37 8.35 5.13
CA ALA A 622 47.26 8.73 6.54
C ALA A 622 47.51 10.24 6.68
N SER A 623 46.55 10.95 7.24
CA SER A 623 46.60 12.40 7.42
C SER A 623 46.47 12.78 8.89
N TYR A 624 47.10 13.89 9.25
CA TYR A 624 46.96 14.51 10.56
C TYR A 624 46.62 15.98 10.38
N SER A 625 45.41 16.37 10.74
CA SER A 625 45.03 17.78 10.75
C SER A 625 45.51 18.40 12.05
N GLY A 626 46.40 19.39 11.97
CA GLY A 626 46.89 20.16 13.12
C GLY A 626 46.01 21.37 13.45
N ILE A 627 46.36 22.07 14.53
CA ILE A 627 45.62 23.18 15.14
C ILE A 627 45.63 24.49 14.33
N TYR A 628 44.53 25.26 14.43
CA TYR A 628 44.37 26.66 13.98
C TYR A 628 44.37 27.73 15.11
N SER A 629 44.72 27.39 16.35
CA SER A 629 44.60 28.26 17.54
C SER A 629 45.71 28.04 18.59
N SER A 630 46.45 29.09 18.95
CA SER A 630 47.52 29.03 19.98
C SER A 630 47.03 28.96 21.44
N SER A 631 45.73 28.79 21.69
CA SER A 631 45.13 28.87 23.03
C SER A 631 44.52 27.57 23.58
N SER A 632 44.67 26.43 22.88
CA SER A 632 44.11 25.15 23.35
C SER A 632 44.97 24.51 24.46
N THR A 633 44.32 23.74 25.33
CA THR A 633 44.95 22.98 26.43
C THR A 633 44.87 21.46 26.23
N GLU A 634 44.36 21.01 25.08
CA GLU A 634 44.23 19.59 24.75
C GLU A 634 45.62 19.00 24.42
N ASN A 635 45.73 17.67 24.49
CA ASN A 635 46.92 16.97 24.01
C ASN A 635 46.75 16.65 22.52
N PHE A 636 47.73 17.06 21.72
CA PHE A 636 47.74 16.89 20.25
C PHE A 636 48.85 15.95 19.77
N SER A 637 49.49 15.26 20.71
CA SER A 637 50.47 14.22 20.39
C SER A 637 49.75 12.89 20.31
N ASP A 638 49.61 12.39 19.08
CA ASP A 638 48.89 11.16 18.78
C ASP A 638 49.83 10.13 18.17
N TRP A 639 49.41 8.87 18.23
CA TRP A 639 50.22 7.75 17.78
C TRP A 639 49.52 6.99 16.66
N LEU A 640 50.24 6.83 15.56
CA LEU A 640 49.93 5.84 14.54
C LEU A 640 51.03 4.78 14.58
N ILE A 641 50.67 3.59 15.04
CA ILE A 641 51.61 2.51 15.37
C ILE A 641 51.46 1.42 14.32
N SER A 642 52.57 1.07 13.68
CA SER A 642 52.62 0.01 12.66
C SER A 642 52.40 -1.38 13.26
N PRO A 643 52.22 -2.42 12.41
CA PRO A 643 52.27 -3.81 12.85
C PRO A 643 53.61 -4.14 13.53
N VAL A 644 53.64 -5.27 14.23
CA VAL A 644 54.89 -5.84 14.77
C VAL A 644 55.76 -6.35 13.62
N PHE A 645 57.05 -6.03 13.64
CA PHE A 645 58.01 -6.50 12.64
C PHE A 645 59.06 -7.42 13.27
N ASP A 646 59.41 -8.50 12.55
CA ASP A 646 60.61 -9.27 12.84
C ASP A 646 61.84 -8.55 12.25
N LEU A 647 62.59 -7.84 13.09
CA LEU A 647 63.76 -7.06 12.69
C LEU A 647 65.05 -7.85 12.93
N THR A 648 65.81 -8.10 11.85
CA THR A 648 67.10 -8.80 11.90
C THR A 648 68.30 -7.87 12.04
N GLY A 649 68.08 -6.55 12.02
CA GLY A 649 69.06 -5.50 12.31
C GLY A 649 69.64 -4.78 11.09
N ASN A 650 69.20 -5.11 9.87
CA ASN A 650 69.64 -4.47 8.62
C ASN A 650 68.51 -3.75 7.85
N GLU A 651 67.31 -3.74 8.43
CA GLU A 651 66.12 -3.16 7.82
C GLU A 651 66.20 -1.62 7.80
N GLN A 652 65.55 -1.01 6.81
CA GLN A 652 65.48 0.44 6.66
C GLN A 652 64.04 0.88 6.51
N LEU A 653 63.62 1.86 7.31
CA LEU A 653 62.34 2.54 7.15
C LEU A 653 62.49 3.70 6.17
N SER A 654 61.68 3.69 5.11
CA SER A 654 61.54 4.79 4.16
C SER A 654 60.08 5.18 4.06
N TYR A 655 59.78 6.49 4.06
CA TYR A 655 58.43 7.01 3.97
C TYR A 655 58.43 8.38 3.29
N GLN A 656 57.25 8.82 2.87
CA GLN A 656 57.01 10.08 2.18
C GLN A 656 56.02 10.89 3.00
N ILE A 657 56.29 12.18 3.16
CA ILE A 657 55.50 13.09 4.00
C ILE A 657 55.28 14.39 3.22
N ARG A 658 54.09 14.98 3.35
CA ARG A 658 53.75 16.28 2.80
C ARG A 658 52.96 17.10 3.81
N ALA A 659 53.34 18.37 3.99
CA ALA A 659 52.52 19.36 4.68
C ALA A 659 51.61 20.08 3.66
N ASN A 660 50.30 20.13 3.92
CA ASN A 660 49.33 20.72 2.99
C ASN A 660 49.25 22.26 3.08
N TRP A 661 49.10 22.81 4.30
CA TRP A 661 48.92 24.25 4.52
C TRP A 661 49.88 24.79 5.57
N TYR A 662 50.64 25.84 5.24
CA TYR A 662 51.56 26.53 6.16
C TYR A 662 51.12 27.98 6.38
N GLN A 663 50.96 28.40 7.65
CA GLN A 663 50.92 29.82 8.01
C GLN A 663 52.03 30.11 9.02
N SER A 664 52.74 31.22 8.84
CA SER A 664 53.91 31.61 9.67
C SER A 664 53.65 31.78 11.16
N ASN A 665 52.39 31.71 11.61
CA ASN A 665 51.97 31.94 12.99
C ASN A 665 51.61 30.65 13.74
N TYR A 666 51.71 29.48 13.11
CA TYR A 666 51.47 28.17 13.74
C TYR A 666 52.76 27.35 13.84
N PRO A 667 52.90 26.49 14.87
CA PRO A 667 54.05 25.62 15.01
C PRO A 667 54.13 24.62 13.84
N ASN A 668 55.34 24.34 13.38
CA ASN A 668 55.56 23.33 12.35
C ASN A 668 55.21 21.94 12.89
N PRO A 669 54.52 21.09 12.11
CA PRO A 669 54.32 19.72 12.50
C PRO A 669 55.67 19.00 12.63
N VAL A 670 55.82 18.26 13.72
CA VAL A 670 56.98 17.39 13.98
C VAL A 670 56.49 15.96 13.88
N ILE A 671 57.14 15.15 13.05
CA ILE A 671 56.94 13.70 13.07
C ILE A 671 58.12 13.08 13.80
N ASP A 672 57.82 12.50 14.95
CA ASP A 672 58.75 11.68 15.71
C ASP A 672 58.52 10.21 15.38
N VAL A 673 59.60 9.53 14.96
CA VAL A 673 59.62 8.09 14.76
C VAL A 673 60.16 7.45 16.01
N TYR A 674 59.35 6.57 16.59
CA TYR A 674 59.69 5.79 17.77
C TYR A 674 59.78 4.30 17.43
N ALA A 675 60.47 3.54 18.27
CA ALA A 675 60.51 2.08 18.23
C ALA A 675 60.21 1.50 19.62
N CYS A 676 59.50 0.38 19.67
CA CYS A 676 59.24 -0.39 20.88
C CYS A 676 59.72 -1.83 20.69
N ASN A 677 60.36 -2.41 21.70
CA ASN A 677 60.62 -3.84 21.73
C ASN A 677 59.43 -4.54 22.41
N VAL A 678 58.78 -5.43 21.68
CA VAL A 678 57.60 -6.19 22.13
C VAL A 678 57.92 -7.65 22.47
N ALA A 679 59.20 -8.04 22.54
CA ALA A 679 59.60 -9.41 22.85
C ALA A 679 59.21 -9.87 24.27
N ASP A 680 59.00 -8.93 25.21
CA ASP A 680 58.65 -9.22 26.59
C ASP A 680 57.16 -9.03 26.92
N GLU A 681 56.46 -8.11 26.23
CA GLU A 681 55.06 -7.75 26.47
C GLU A 681 54.47 -7.07 25.23
N ASP A 682 53.23 -7.41 24.84
CA ASP A 682 52.53 -6.74 23.73
C ASP A 682 52.02 -5.34 24.11
N ILE A 683 51.51 -4.60 23.11
CA ILE A 683 50.79 -3.35 23.33
C ILE A 683 49.33 -3.70 23.58
N THR A 684 48.84 -3.44 24.80
CA THR A 684 47.47 -3.77 25.21
C THR A 684 46.68 -2.54 25.65
N SER A 685 47.34 -1.38 25.76
CA SER A 685 46.66 -0.12 26.07
C SER A 685 47.47 1.09 25.59
N ALA A 686 46.81 2.25 25.54
CA ALA A 686 47.48 3.52 25.24
C ALA A 686 48.62 3.88 26.21
N MET A 687 48.62 3.34 27.43
CA MET A 687 49.67 3.60 28.43
C MET A 687 51.03 2.99 28.01
N ASP A 688 51.00 1.97 27.15
CA ASP A 688 52.21 1.26 26.70
C ASP A 688 53.06 2.12 25.74
N THR A 689 52.50 3.22 25.22
CA THR A 689 53.26 4.23 24.45
C THR A 689 54.44 4.80 25.24
N SER A 690 54.43 4.73 26.57
CA SER A 690 55.56 5.11 27.42
C SER A 690 56.82 4.24 27.26
N ARG A 691 56.69 3.05 26.66
CA ARG A 691 57.80 2.11 26.39
C ARG A 691 58.54 2.43 25.08
N PHE A 692 57.99 3.32 24.25
CA PHE A 692 58.55 3.68 22.97
C PHE A 692 59.79 4.57 23.14
N VAL A 693 60.84 4.26 22.38
CA VAL A 693 62.11 4.99 22.38
C VAL A 693 62.23 5.80 21.10
N LEU A 694 62.51 7.10 21.23
CA LEU A 694 62.68 8.01 20.09
C LEU A 694 63.88 7.56 19.24
N VAL A 695 63.62 7.27 17.97
CA VAL A 695 64.64 6.92 16.98
C VAL A 695 65.07 8.17 16.21
N ARG A 696 64.11 8.99 15.79
CA ARG A 696 64.36 10.18 14.98
C ARG A 696 63.22 11.18 15.08
N SER A 697 63.57 12.46 15.23
CA SER A 697 62.63 13.58 15.02
C SER A 697 62.82 14.17 13.64
N ILE A 698 61.72 14.40 12.92
CA ILE A 698 61.70 15.14 11.66
C ILE A 698 60.94 16.43 11.86
N ASN A 699 61.69 17.53 11.90
CA ASN A 699 61.13 18.87 11.88
C ASN A 699 60.92 19.28 10.43
N HIS A 700 59.67 19.58 10.06
CA HIS A 700 59.41 20.26 8.80
C HIS A 700 59.82 21.74 8.97
N ASN A 701 60.78 22.22 8.17
CA ASN A 701 61.07 23.65 7.99
C ASN A 701 60.58 24.11 6.64
#